data_AF-A0A8J5UKH1-F1
#
_entry.id   AF-A0A8J5UKH1-F1
#
_cell.length_a   1.000
_cell.length_b   1.000
_cell.length_c   1.000
_cell.angle_alpha   90.00
_cell.angle_beta   90.00
_cell.angle_gamma   90.00
#
_symmetry.space_group_name_H-M   'P 1'
#
loop_
_entity.id
_entity.type
_entity.pdbx_description
1 polymer ?
#
loop_
_entity_poly.entity_id
_entity_poly.type
_entity_poly.pdbx_seq_one_letter_code
_entity_poly.pdbx_strand_id
1 'polypeptide(L)'
;MVNIESLHLPQDAEVDKLTTTSPPSSAEGSSTSPSDPLTKLITKVKTHPNDLSNWDKLISEYERLIDNSESPQSVSQDIKDGIKNTYKSLLSRFPYLISYWKNWSIMEYKINGTQASIKVLEIGIENFPQCVSLWVDYLSALISTFGEDLKTKEENVKKIREVYGEGLRYNGYHFNSHSLWDKVFEFEKGLMAISGGNSTEVLGLYLRVIKVPLYEYAKYYNQFTEICKSYDIQSIVPKERMESYLEKFNKTKLEHLSLIEKHQIIDDYTYSVFSETQAKVNSNWQFESSLEYQEFSIKNLKEIAKEQETWISYIDKEQSIYLALLIQANDTTAIQNQFDLVQNLYQRCLIPNCLDSKIWLKYIEFLHKSHLKPDEKFETIQQVYQLAISKFIPIDENKFRFIYGKFLLRYEKYDAVNEYLFDWLKFTSGSSGSNTVYYKSSYLETIKEICDVWIKLLGQGRFVEICDRLIVGYFDKIDRYTKKKQPTTTKKSDAMNGGYVSDFELSEKFISSVGKFLNDESICVIVGSYLNIISRDAGGSNTEKIRKFFNKYHKENCFKKSILFWKFYFDFETIQNHNIHNVRYIINYIRNETQLPKIFIDNFIDLNYEFSSANILGILSETNGSSDPMMIMRDLDKSNSIFYNKSSWKRLAKNNYLIKDKSTGHHQFEEELVKLSQKHIGHPGVLVEVTPDITNKIMNEGNEIDLSDPELQIPPLPTYKNVEKASAPINFPKE
;
A
#
# COMPACT_ATOMS: atom_id res chain seq x y z
N MET A 1 -27.51 1.43 4.30
CA MET A 1 -27.43 0.76 2.98
C MET A 1 -26.52 1.59 2.10
N VAL A 2 -25.23 1.28 2.12
CA VAL A 2 -24.23 1.95 1.28
C VAL A 2 -24.09 1.10 0.01
N ASN A 3 -24.34 1.71 -1.14
CA ASN A 3 -24.17 1.07 -2.44
C ASN A 3 -22.65 1.04 -2.74
N ILE A 4 -21.96 0.00 -2.27
CA ILE A 4 -20.52 -0.22 -2.50
C ILE A 4 -20.39 -1.21 -3.66
N GLU A 5 -20.61 -0.73 -4.88
CA GLU A 5 -20.21 -1.45 -6.10
C GLU A 5 -18.96 -0.79 -6.69
N SER A 6 -17.96 -1.62 -7.00
CA SER A 6 -16.58 -1.32 -7.43
C SER A 6 -15.59 -0.92 -6.32
N LEU A 7 -14.62 -1.80 -6.06
CA LEU A 7 -13.40 -1.46 -5.31
C LEU A 7 -12.73 -0.26 -6.00
N HIS A 8 -12.73 0.90 -5.34
CA HIS A 8 -12.03 2.08 -5.83
C HIS A 8 -10.51 1.81 -5.75
N LEU A 9 -9.84 1.90 -6.91
CA LEU A 9 -8.38 1.94 -7.03
C LEU A 9 -7.81 3.09 -6.19
N PRO A 10 -6.51 3.08 -5.81
CA PRO A 10 -5.93 4.21 -5.10
C PRO A 10 -6.19 5.51 -5.86
N GLN A 11 -6.50 6.58 -5.14
CA GLN A 11 -6.98 7.85 -5.73
C GLN A 11 -6.00 8.51 -6.71
N ASP A 12 -4.72 8.16 -6.66
CA ASP A 12 -3.76 8.55 -7.69
C ASP A 12 -4.16 8.07 -9.11
N ALA A 13 -5.07 7.09 -9.23
CA ALA A 13 -5.64 6.60 -10.48
C ALA A 13 -6.92 7.33 -10.93
N GLU A 14 -7.68 7.94 -9.99
CA GLU A 14 -8.99 8.54 -10.28
C GLU A 14 -8.91 10.02 -10.63
N VAL A 15 -7.90 10.74 -10.11
CA VAL A 15 -7.62 12.13 -10.51
C VAL A 15 -7.38 12.22 -12.03
N ASP A 16 -6.82 11.16 -12.64
CA ASP A 16 -6.60 11.06 -14.09
C ASP A 16 -7.85 10.63 -14.89
N LYS A 17 -8.84 9.98 -14.27
CA LYS A 17 -10.07 9.53 -14.96
C LYS A 17 -11.19 10.58 -14.96
N LEU A 18 -11.22 11.48 -13.98
CA LEU A 18 -12.27 12.50 -13.84
C LEU A 18 -12.17 13.67 -14.83
N THR A 19 -11.22 13.66 -15.78
CA THR A 19 -10.99 14.80 -16.70
C THR A 19 -11.01 14.50 -18.21
N THR A 20 -11.46 13.33 -18.65
CA THR A 20 -11.61 13.08 -20.11
C THR A 20 -13.01 13.45 -20.62
N THR A 21 -13.25 14.75 -20.83
CA THR A 21 -14.16 15.19 -21.89
C THR A 21 -13.31 15.73 -23.04
N SER A 22 -13.34 15.03 -24.18
CA SER A 22 -12.64 15.42 -25.41
C SER A 22 -13.16 16.78 -25.92
N PRO A 23 -12.31 17.67 -26.45
CA PRO A 23 -12.79 18.90 -27.07
C PRO A 23 -13.48 18.57 -28.41
N PRO A 24 -14.62 19.21 -28.76
CA PRO A 24 -15.20 19.07 -30.08
C PRO A 24 -14.33 19.80 -31.11
N SER A 25 -14.18 19.19 -32.27
CA SER A 25 -13.46 19.72 -33.42
C SER A 25 -14.12 20.97 -33.98
N SER A 26 -13.30 22.02 -34.17
CA SER A 26 -13.39 23.08 -35.19
C SER A 26 -14.65 23.95 -35.29
N ALA A 27 -14.53 25.21 -34.84
CA ALA A 27 -15.04 26.39 -35.54
C ALA A 27 -14.20 27.63 -35.17
N GLU A 28 -13.80 28.40 -36.17
CA GLU A 28 -12.94 29.58 -36.10
C GLU A 28 -13.58 30.76 -35.35
N GLY A 29 -12.75 31.60 -34.71
CA GLY A 29 -13.06 33.01 -34.48
C GLY A 29 -13.22 33.46 -33.03
N SER A 30 -12.10 33.74 -32.34
CA SER A 30 -11.83 35.04 -31.69
C SER A 30 -10.58 34.95 -30.80
N SER A 31 -9.67 35.89 -31.03
CA SER A 31 -8.39 36.04 -30.38
C SER A 31 -8.52 36.43 -28.89
N THR A 32 -8.04 35.59 -27.99
CA THR A 32 -7.53 36.02 -26.67
C THR A 32 -6.22 35.28 -26.34
N SER A 33 -5.29 36.04 -25.78
CA SER A 33 -3.84 35.85 -25.68
C SER A 33 -3.40 34.85 -24.57
N PRO A 34 -2.09 34.54 -24.41
CA PRO A 34 -1.59 33.30 -23.82
C PRO A 34 -1.45 33.27 -22.28
N SER A 35 -1.88 32.16 -21.67
CA SER A 35 -1.48 31.64 -20.33
C SER A 35 -1.80 32.49 -19.09
N ASP A 36 -3.07 32.46 -18.69
CA ASP A 36 -3.57 32.93 -17.38
C ASP A 36 -2.75 32.35 -16.20
N PRO A 37 -2.30 33.16 -15.20
CA PRO A 37 -1.66 32.69 -13.96
C PRO A 37 -2.36 31.51 -13.30
N LEU A 38 -3.70 31.45 -13.36
CA LEU A 38 -4.51 30.37 -12.81
C LEU A 38 -4.22 29.02 -13.47
N THR A 39 -4.13 28.98 -14.81
CA THR A 39 -3.83 27.77 -15.58
C THR A 39 -2.45 27.21 -15.26
N LYS A 40 -1.47 28.09 -14.97
CA LYS A 40 -0.13 27.68 -14.54
C LYS A 40 -0.16 27.04 -13.15
N LEU A 41 -0.94 27.59 -12.22
CA LEU A 41 -1.09 27.01 -10.87
C LEU A 41 -1.83 25.68 -10.91
N ILE A 42 -2.91 25.56 -11.68
CA ILE A 42 -3.62 24.30 -11.91
C ILE A 42 -2.66 23.23 -12.46
N THR A 43 -1.81 23.59 -13.43
CA THR A 43 -0.81 22.66 -14.00
C THR A 43 0.23 22.25 -12.95
N LYS A 44 0.69 23.17 -12.08
CA LYS A 44 1.62 22.84 -10.99
C LYS A 44 1.01 21.88 -9.97
N VAL A 45 -0.25 22.09 -9.60
CA VAL A 45 -0.99 21.18 -8.71
C VAL A 45 -1.13 19.79 -9.35
N LYS A 46 -1.39 19.71 -10.66
CA LYS A 46 -1.44 18.43 -11.39
C LYS A 46 -0.11 17.70 -11.42
N THR A 47 1.01 18.41 -11.56
CA THR A 47 2.34 17.77 -11.59
C THR A 47 2.85 17.37 -10.20
N HIS A 48 2.49 18.12 -9.16
CA HIS A 48 2.91 17.87 -7.78
C HIS A 48 1.72 17.88 -6.81
N PRO A 49 0.84 16.86 -6.88
CA PRO A 49 -0.41 16.85 -6.13
C PRO A 49 -0.23 16.68 -4.61
N ASN A 50 0.94 16.24 -4.15
CA ASN A 50 1.27 16.08 -2.73
C ASN A 50 1.77 17.36 -2.05
N ASP A 51 2.04 18.44 -2.78
CA ASP A 51 2.54 19.69 -2.20
C ASP A 51 1.38 20.65 -1.88
N LEU A 52 0.97 20.66 -0.60
CA LEU A 52 -0.07 21.56 -0.08
C LEU A 52 0.22 23.04 -0.35
N SER A 53 1.48 23.46 -0.48
CA SER A 53 1.82 24.85 -0.74
C SER A 53 1.32 25.33 -2.10
N ASN A 54 1.23 24.43 -3.09
CA ASN A 54 0.68 24.75 -4.41
C ASN A 54 -0.84 24.83 -4.38
N TRP A 55 -1.49 23.99 -3.57
CA TRP A 55 -2.92 24.05 -3.31
C TRP A 55 -3.31 25.34 -2.60
N ASP A 56 -2.56 25.74 -1.55
CA ASP A 56 -2.78 26.99 -0.83
C ASP A 56 -2.71 28.20 -1.76
N LYS A 57 -1.68 28.27 -2.62
CA LYS A 57 -1.54 29.34 -3.61
C LYS A 57 -2.70 29.39 -4.60
N LEU A 58 -3.21 28.22 -5.02
CA LEU A 58 -4.35 28.13 -5.93
C LEU A 58 -5.64 28.61 -5.25
N ILE A 59 -5.87 28.19 -4.00
CA ILE A 59 -7.04 28.60 -3.20
C ILE A 59 -7.00 30.11 -2.93
N SER A 60 -5.85 30.66 -2.52
CA SER A 60 -5.71 32.10 -2.28
C SER A 60 -5.95 32.93 -3.55
N GLU A 61 -5.56 32.42 -4.72
CA GLU A 61 -5.85 33.10 -5.98
C GLU A 61 -7.36 33.09 -6.29
N TYR A 62 -8.05 31.98 -6.03
CA TYR A 62 -9.52 31.93 -6.14
C TYR A 62 -10.23 32.86 -5.15
N GLU A 63 -9.75 32.93 -3.90
CA GLU A 63 -10.24 33.89 -2.89
C GLU A 63 -10.05 35.34 -3.37
N ARG A 64 -8.86 35.66 -3.89
CA ARG A 64 -8.55 36.98 -4.46
C ARG A 64 -9.47 37.33 -5.62
N LEU A 65 -9.82 36.37 -6.48
CA LEU A 65 -10.75 36.60 -7.60
C LEU A 65 -12.17 36.88 -7.12
N ILE A 66 -12.61 36.27 -6.01
CA ILE A 66 -13.92 36.51 -5.42
C ILE A 66 -13.96 37.87 -4.72
N ASP A 67 -12.93 38.22 -3.94
CA ASP A 67 -12.88 39.50 -3.22
C ASP A 67 -12.78 40.70 -4.16
N ASN A 68 -12.20 40.53 -5.36
CA ASN A 68 -12.14 41.57 -6.39
C ASN A 68 -13.43 41.71 -7.22
N SER A 69 -14.40 40.82 -7.05
CA SER A 69 -15.69 40.89 -7.77
C SER A 69 -16.65 41.87 -7.08
N GLU A 70 -17.49 42.57 -7.84
CA GLU A 70 -18.47 43.53 -7.29
C GLU A 70 -19.45 42.89 -6.29
N SER A 71 -19.71 41.58 -6.46
CA SER A 71 -20.43 40.76 -5.49
C SER A 71 -20.01 39.29 -5.60
N PRO A 72 -19.81 38.56 -4.48
CA PRO A 72 -19.48 37.13 -4.50
C PRO A 72 -20.47 36.26 -5.30
N GLN A 73 -21.71 36.71 -5.47
CA GLN A 73 -22.72 35.97 -6.25
C GLN A 73 -22.60 36.18 -7.77
N SER A 74 -21.99 37.30 -8.24
CA SER A 74 -21.87 37.64 -9.67
C SER A 74 -20.66 37.02 -10.37
N VAL A 75 -19.83 36.28 -9.64
CA VAL A 75 -18.68 35.53 -10.16
C VAL A 75 -19.13 34.55 -11.25
N SER A 76 -18.32 34.39 -12.31
CA SER A 76 -18.63 33.48 -13.43
C SER A 76 -18.75 32.02 -12.97
N GLN A 77 -19.65 31.28 -13.63
CA GLN A 77 -19.91 29.88 -13.29
C GLN A 77 -18.65 28.99 -13.41
N ASP A 78 -17.77 29.28 -14.38
CA ASP A 78 -16.51 28.56 -14.57
C ASP A 78 -15.58 28.66 -13.36
N ILE A 79 -15.52 29.82 -12.69
CA ILE A 79 -14.70 30.01 -11.49
C ILE A 79 -15.33 29.26 -10.31
N LYS A 80 -16.66 29.30 -10.17
CA LYS A 80 -17.38 28.56 -9.12
C LYS A 80 -17.12 27.05 -9.24
N ASP A 81 -17.22 26.51 -10.45
CA ASP A 81 -16.94 25.10 -10.72
C ASP A 81 -15.44 24.77 -10.54
N GLY A 82 -14.55 25.70 -10.90
CA GLY A 82 -13.11 25.59 -10.63
C GLY A 82 -12.78 25.45 -9.14
N ILE A 83 -13.39 26.27 -8.28
CA ILE A 83 -13.22 26.23 -6.82
C ILE A 83 -13.72 24.89 -6.26
N LYS A 84 -14.95 24.52 -6.63
CA LYS A 84 -15.56 23.27 -6.19
C LYS A 84 -14.73 22.06 -6.59
N ASN A 85 -14.25 22.01 -7.83
CA ASN A 85 -13.41 20.92 -8.31
C ASN A 85 -12.03 20.89 -7.64
N THR A 86 -11.47 22.07 -7.33
CA THR A 86 -10.20 22.19 -6.61
C THR A 86 -10.32 21.62 -5.19
N TYR A 87 -11.31 22.07 -4.41
CA TYR A 87 -11.55 21.56 -3.06
C TYR A 87 -11.92 20.07 -3.07
N LYS A 88 -12.78 19.63 -4.00
CA LYS A 88 -13.11 18.20 -4.15
C LYS A 88 -11.88 17.36 -4.44
N SER A 89 -10.98 17.81 -5.33
CA SER A 89 -9.76 17.08 -5.66
C SER A 89 -8.81 17.01 -4.47
N LEU A 90 -8.59 18.14 -3.78
CA LEU A 90 -7.75 18.22 -2.59
C LEU A 90 -8.27 17.32 -1.45
N LEU A 91 -9.54 17.48 -1.08
CA LEU A 91 -10.15 16.78 0.04
C LEU A 91 -10.47 15.32 -0.26
N SER A 92 -10.62 14.95 -1.53
CA SER A 92 -10.61 13.55 -1.91
C SER A 92 -9.27 12.92 -1.53
N ARG A 93 -8.15 13.57 -1.83
CA ARG A 93 -6.79 13.07 -1.56
C ARG A 93 -6.41 13.16 -0.08
N PHE A 94 -6.80 14.23 0.61
CA PHE A 94 -6.48 14.48 2.01
C PHE A 94 -7.76 14.76 2.82
N PRO A 95 -8.57 13.74 3.13
CA PRO A 95 -9.89 13.91 3.75
C PRO A 95 -9.82 14.46 5.18
N TYR A 96 -8.71 14.24 5.90
CA TYR A 96 -8.56 14.64 7.30
C TYR A 96 -8.07 16.08 7.52
N LEU A 97 -8.05 16.91 6.47
CA LEU A 97 -7.69 18.32 6.57
C LEU A 97 -8.90 19.20 6.92
N ILE A 98 -9.19 19.31 8.23
CA ILE A 98 -10.38 19.99 8.78
C ILE A 98 -10.49 21.45 8.30
N SER A 99 -9.40 22.20 8.33
CA SER A 99 -9.38 23.61 7.95
C SER A 99 -9.88 23.85 6.52
N TYR A 100 -9.60 22.94 5.60
CA TYR A 100 -10.03 23.08 4.20
C TYR A 100 -11.50 22.74 4.02
N TRP A 101 -12.06 21.79 4.79
CA TRP A 101 -13.51 21.56 4.82
C TRP A 101 -14.27 22.80 5.29
N LYS A 102 -13.79 23.42 6.37
CA LYS A 102 -14.39 24.67 6.89
C LYS A 102 -14.27 25.82 5.91
N ASN A 103 -13.08 26.01 5.33
CA ASN A 103 -12.87 27.05 4.32
C ASN A 103 -13.78 26.84 3.10
N TRP A 104 -13.92 25.60 2.61
CA TRP A 104 -14.82 25.29 1.50
C TRP A 104 -16.28 25.61 1.84
N SER A 105 -16.74 25.23 3.04
CA SER A 105 -18.10 25.53 3.51
C SER A 105 -18.37 27.04 3.60
N ILE A 106 -17.41 27.83 4.09
CA ILE A 106 -17.50 29.30 4.16
C ILE A 106 -17.51 29.92 2.75
N MET A 107 -16.66 29.44 1.86
CA MET A 107 -16.60 29.92 0.47
C MET A 107 -17.90 29.64 -0.28
N GLU A 108 -18.45 28.43 -0.15
CA GLU A 108 -19.73 28.06 -0.76
C GLU A 108 -20.90 28.84 -0.17
N TYR A 109 -20.86 29.15 1.13
CA TYR A 109 -21.83 30.06 1.76
C TYR A 109 -21.82 31.44 1.08
N LYS A 110 -20.64 32.04 0.87
CA LYS A 110 -20.49 33.35 0.21
C LYS A 110 -21.01 33.34 -1.23
N ILE A 111 -20.70 32.29 -1.98
CA ILE A 111 -20.93 32.22 -3.43
C ILE A 111 -22.37 31.76 -3.78
N ASN A 112 -22.85 30.73 -3.09
CA ASN A 112 -24.07 29.98 -3.44
C ASN A 112 -25.11 29.95 -2.30
N GLY A 113 -24.80 30.51 -1.13
CA GLY A 113 -25.72 30.63 0.01
C GLY A 113 -25.75 29.41 0.94
N THR A 114 -26.67 29.45 1.90
CA THR A 114 -26.75 28.51 3.04
C THR A 114 -26.90 27.05 2.62
N GLN A 115 -27.74 26.75 1.63
CA GLN A 115 -28.00 25.37 1.22
C GLN A 115 -26.78 24.68 0.60
N ALA A 116 -25.95 25.41 -0.15
CA ALA A 116 -24.72 24.88 -0.71
C ALA A 116 -23.69 24.58 0.39
N SER A 117 -23.57 25.49 1.37
CA SER A 117 -22.70 25.32 2.53
C SER A 117 -23.06 24.10 3.39
N ILE A 118 -24.36 23.87 3.62
CA ILE A 118 -24.85 22.67 4.34
C ILE A 118 -24.47 21.38 3.58
N LYS A 119 -24.60 21.37 2.25
CA LYS A 119 -24.20 20.21 1.44
C LYS A 119 -22.70 19.92 1.52
N VAL A 120 -21.86 20.96 1.62
CA VAL A 120 -20.41 20.76 1.82
C VAL A 120 -20.14 20.11 3.18
N LEU A 121 -20.82 20.59 4.24
CA LEU A 121 -20.68 20.02 5.58
C LEU A 121 -21.16 18.57 5.63
N GLU A 122 -22.26 18.25 4.94
CA GLU A 122 -22.77 16.88 4.77
C GLU A 122 -21.72 15.96 4.11
N ILE A 123 -21.15 16.40 2.97
CA ILE A 123 -20.06 15.64 2.31
C ILE A 123 -18.83 15.53 3.24
N GLY A 124 -18.56 16.56 4.04
CA GLY A 124 -17.46 16.59 5.00
C GLY A 124 -17.60 15.54 6.10
N ILE A 125 -18.78 15.42 6.72
CA ILE A 125 -19.02 14.40 7.76
C ILE A 125 -19.05 12.98 7.18
N GLU A 126 -19.45 12.80 5.92
CA GLU A 126 -19.37 11.49 5.25
C GLU A 126 -17.93 11.04 5.00
N ASN A 127 -17.04 11.97 4.60
CA ASN A 127 -15.63 11.68 4.33
C ASN A 127 -14.76 11.69 5.59
N PHE A 128 -15.16 12.45 6.62
CA PHE A 128 -14.45 12.56 7.90
C PHE A 128 -15.42 12.50 9.10
N PRO A 129 -16.03 11.33 9.36
CA PRO A 129 -17.04 11.17 10.41
C PRO A 129 -16.48 11.32 11.83
N GLN A 130 -15.17 11.20 12.02
CA GLN A 130 -14.51 11.30 13.33
C GLN A 130 -14.15 12.73 13.75
N CYS A 131 -14.55 13.74 12.96
CA CYS A 131 -14.28 15.13 13.27
C CYS A 131 -15.44 15.76 14.06
N VAL A 132 -15.27 15.89 15.38
CA VAL A 132 -16.25 16.55 16.28
C VAL A 132 -16.68 17.92 15.75
N SER A 133 -15.74 18.73 15.29
CA SER A 133 -16.03 20.10 14.88
C SER A 133 -16.93 20.19 13.64
N LEU A 134 -16.77 19.29 12.66
CA LEU A 134 -17.61 19.30 11.46
C LEU A 134 -19.07 18.93 11.79
N TRP A 135 -19.27 17.99 12.72
CA TRP A 135 -20.61 17.67 13.22
C TRP A 135 -21.27 18.84 13.94
N VAL A 136 -20.51 19.59 14.75
CA VAL A 136 -21.01 20.80 15.44
C VAL A 136 -21.41 21.87 14.44
N ASP A 137 -20.58 22.13 13.43
CA ASP A 137 -20.85 23.12 12.39
C ASP A 137 -22.08 22.72 11.56
N TYR A 138 -22.20 21.44 11.19
CA TYR A 138 -23.34 20.90 10.45
C TYR A 138 -24.65 20.99 11.25
N LEU A 139 -24.64 20.54 12.51
CA LEU A 139 -25.81 20.63 13.38
C LEU A 139 -26.23 22.08 13.61
N SER A 140 -25.28 22.98 13.82
CA SER A 140 -25.56 24.41 14.01
C SER A 140 -26.21 25.02 12.77
N ALA A 141 -25.73 24.69 11.57
CA ALA A 141 -26.30 25.15 10.30
C ALA A 141 -27.71 24.59 10.06
N LEU A 142 -27.94 23.30 10.37
CA LEU A 142 -29.27 22.69 10.26
C LEU A 142 -30.27 23.31 11.24
N ILE A 143 -29.89 23.43 12.52
CA ILE A 143 -30.75 24.03 13.55
C ILE A 143 -31.11 25.47 13.18
N SER A 144 -30.14 26.25 12.71
CA SER A 144 -30.39 27.64 12.28
C SER A 144 -31.33 27.73 11.07
N THR A 145 -31.22 26.77 10.14
CA THR A 145 -32.05 26.72 8.93
C THR A 145 -33.49 26.30 9.23
N PHE A 146 -33.68 25.34 10.14
CA PHE A 146 -35.01 24.84 10.51
C PHE A 146 -35.67 25.63 11.64
N GLY A 147 -34.98 26.59 12.26
CA GLY A 147 -35.37 27.25 13.52
C GLY A 147 -36.85 27.66 13.65
N GLU A 148 -37.43 28.26 12.61
CA GLU A 148 -38.85 28.67 12.62
C GLU A 148 -39.81 27.49 12.34
N ASP A 149 -39.38 26.53 11.53
CA ASP A 149 -40.16 25.35 11.12
C ASP A 149 -40.19 24.23 12.18
N LEU A 150 -39.24 24.22 13.13
CA LEU A 150 -39.16 23.23 14.21
C LEU A 150 -40.40 23.23 15.13
N LYS A 151 -41.14 24.33 15.17
CA LYS A 151 -42.40 24.47 15.93
C LYS A 151 -43.61 23.84 15.24
N THR A 152 -43.51 23.60 13.93
CA THR A 152 -44.66 23.28 13.07
C THR A 152 -44.51 21.93 12.36
N LYS A 153 -43.29 21.41 12.22
CA LYS A 153 -42.98 20.16 11.49
C LYS A 153 -42.13 19.20 12.33
N GLU A 154 -42.75 18.16 12.89
CA GLU A 154 -42.06 17.08 13.62
C GLU A 154 -41.01 16.34 12.78
N GLU A 155 -41.18 16.31 11.46
CA GLU A 155 -40.23 15.67 10.53
C GLU A 155 -38.82 16.30 10.59
N ASN A 156 -38.73 17.62 10.76
CA ASN A 156 -37.44 18.31 10.88
C ASN A 156 -36.75 17.99 12.21
N VAL A 157 -37.53 17.84 13.30
CA VAL A 157 -37.01 17.39 14.60
C VAL A 157 -36.43 15.99 14.47
N LYS A 158 -37.16 15.07 13.84
CA LYS A 158 -36.69 13.70 13.60
C LYS A 158 -35.39 13.68 12.79
N LYS A 159 -35.28 14.49 11.74
CA LYS A 159 -34.06 14.61 10.94
C LYS A 159 -32.85 15.08 11.77
N ILE A 160 -33.02 16.10 12.61
CA ILE A 160 -31.93 16.57 13.48
C ILE A 160 -31.53 15.50 14.51
N ARG A 161 -32.50 14.74 15.05
CA ARG A 161 -32.24 13.61 15.95
C ARG A 161 -31.45 12.49 15.30
N GLU A 162 -31.78 12.13 14.07
CA GLU A 162 -31.02 11.16 13.28
C GLU A 162 -29.57 11.66 13.07
N VAL A 163 -29.40 12.93 12.68
CA VAL A 163 -28.06 13.51 12.44
C VAL A 163 -27.22 13.55 13.71
N TYR A 164 -27.73 14.07 14.84
CA TYR A 164 -26.92 14.08 16.05
C TYR A 164 -26.70 12.67 16.60
N GLY A 165 -27.65 11.74 16.39
CA GLY A 165 -27.52 10.35 16.78
C GLY A 165 -26.33 9.69 16.10
N GLU A 166 -26.18 9.91 14.79
CA GLU A 166 -25.01 9.49 14.03
C GLU A 166 -23.73 10.19 14.51
N GLY A 167 -23.78 11.51 14.75
CA GLY A 167 -22.65 12.25 15.30
C GLY A 167 -22.15 11.70 16.64
N LEU A 168 -23.07 11.35 17.55
CA LEU A 168 -22.78 10.73 18.84
C LEU A 168 -22.37 9.25 18.71
N ARG A 169 -22.77 8.55 17.65
CA ARG A 169 -22.29 7.17 17.39
C ARG A 169 -20.80 7.18 17.06
N TYR A 170 -20.35 8.12 16.24
CA TYR A 170 -18.93 8.23 15.88
C TYR A 170 -18.10 8.89 16.97
N ASN A 171 -18.58 10.01 17.53
CA ASN A 171 -17.77 10.91 18.36
C ASN A 171 -18.18 10.95 19.83
N GLY A 172 -19.21 10.21 20.25
CA GLY A 172 -19.74 10.31 21.61
C GLY A 172 -18.73 9.98 22.70
N TYR A 173 -17.80 9.05 22.43
CA TYR A 173 -16.72 8.65 23.36
C TYR A 173 -15.42 9.43 23.19
N HIS A 174 -15.38 10.42 22.28
CA HIS A 174 -14.18 11.24 22.09
C HIS A 174 -13.97 12.15 23.30
N PHE A 175 -12.76 12.16 23.86
CA PHE A 175 -12.42 12.88 25.10
C PHE A 175 -12.81 14.37 25.07
N ASN A 176 -12.54 15.03 23.93
CA ASN A 176 -12.89 16.44 23.67
C ASN A 176 -14.24 16.66 22.94
N SER A 177 -15.21 15.75 23.03
CA SER A 177 -16.52 15.90 22.35
C SER A 177 -17.56 16.77 23.07
N HIS A 178 -17.16 17.51 24.11
CA HIS A 178 -18.07 18.35 24.91
C HIS A 178 -18.87 19.35 24.04
N SER A 179 -18.26 19.93 23.01
CA SER A 179 -18.93 20.86 22.09
C SER A 179 -20.08 20.22 21.32
N LEU A 180 -19.96 18.94 20.94
CA LEU A 180 -21.02 18.17 20.30
C LEU A 180 -22.15 17.88 21.29
N TRP A 181 -21.81 17.37 22.48
CA TRP A 181 -22.80 17.10 23.54
C TRP A 181 -23.57 18.36 23.92
N ASP A 182 -22.89 19.49 24.08
CA ASP A 182 -23.51 20.79 24.39
C ASP A 182 -24.54 21.19 23.32
N LYS A 183 -24.22 21.02 22.03
CA LYS A 183 -25.17 21.31 20.95
C LYS A 183 -26.37 20.38 20.93
N VAL A 184 -26.19 19.10 21.22
CA VAL A 184 -27.31 18.16 21.35
C VAL A 184 -28.22 18.56 22.53
N PHE A 185 -27.63 18.90 23.68
CA PHE A 185 -28.41 19.35 24.83
C PHE A 185 -29.09 20.70 24.62
N GLU A 186 -28.45 21.66 23.93
CA GLU A 186 -29.05 22.94 23.57
C GLU A 186 -30.32 22.73 22.74
N PHE A 187 -30.25 21.85 21.74
CA PHE A 187 -31.39 21.49 20.89
C PHE A 187 -32.53 20.82 21.70
N GLU A 188 -32.25 19.75 22.44
CA GLU A 188 -33.30 19.01 23.16
C GLU A 188 -33.89 19.81 24.35
N LYS A 189 -33.09 20.65 25.02
CA LYS A 189 -33.61 21.59 26.04
C LYS A 189 -34.47 22.69 25.41
N GLY A 190 -34.11 23.15 24.21
CA GLY A 190 -34.95 24.07 23.43
C GLY A 190 -36.33 23.47 23.14
N LEU A 191 -36.40 22.19 22.75
CA LEU A 191 -37.66 21.47 22.52
C LEU A 191 -38.45 21.23 23.82
N MET A 192 -37.75 20.90 24.91
CA MET A 192 -38.35 20.75 26.24
C MET A 192 -39.05 22.04 26.68
N ALA A 193 -38.42 23.19 26.50
CA ALA A 193 -38.99 24.49 26.84
C ALA A 193 -40.25 24.83 26.04
N ILE A 194 -40.35 24.35 24.79
CA ILE A 194 -41.52 24.55 23.92
C ILE A 194 -42.67 23.61 24.32
N SER A 195 -42.37 22.37 24.70
CA SER A 195 -43.38 21.32 24.94
C SER A 195 -43.90 21.29 26.39
N GLY A 196 -43.26 22.00 27.32
CA GLY A 196 -43.77 22.24 28.68
C GLY A 196 -43.74 21.03 29.62
N GLY A 197 -42.90 20.02 29.37
CA GLY A 197 -42.81 18.81 30.20
C GLY A 197 -41.41 18.17 30.24
N ASN A 198 -41.22 17.21 31.15
CA ASN A 198 -39.99 16.41 31.27
C ASN A 198 -39.79 15.55 30.00
N SER A 199 -38.61 15.62 29.38
CA SER A 199 -38.28 14.88 28.16
C SER A 199 -37.51 13.60 28.49
N THR A 200 -38.05 12.46 28.09
CA THR A 200 -37.38 11.15 28.20
C THR A 200 -36.07 11.11 27.43
N GLU A 201 -35.98 11.85 26.32
CA GLU A 201 -34.76 11.95 25.50
C GLU A 201 -33.64 12.66 26.24
N VAL A 202 -33.95 13.78 26.89
CA VAL A 202 -32.95 14.54 27.68
C VAL A 202 -32.42 13.68 28.83
N LEU A 203 -33.30 12.95 29.51
CA LEU A 203 -32.88 12.01 30.56
C LEU A 203 -31.98 10.90 29.99
N GLY A 204 -32.37 10.27 28.88
CA GLY A 204 -31.58 9.22 28.23
C GLY A 204 -30.18 9.70 27.81
N LEU A 205 -30.08 10.92 27.27
CA LEU A 205 -28.81 11.55 26.92
C LEU A 205 -27.94 11.80 28.15
N TYR A 206 -28.50 12.29 29.26
CA TYR A 206 -27.73 12.47 30.49
C TYR A 206 -27.24 11.14 31.06
N LEU A 207 -28.10 10.12 31.12
CA LEU A 207 -27.72 8.77 31.59
C LEU A 207 -26.59 8.14 30.76
N ARG A 208 -26.49 8.53 29.48
CA ARG A 208 -25.38 8.15 28.59
C ARG A 208 -24.13 8.98 28.90
N VAL A 209 -24.21 10.31 28.85
CA VAL A 209 -23.02 11.20 28.93
C VAL A 209 -22.29 11.11 30.27
N ILE A 210 -22.99 10.88 31.39
CA ILE A 210 -22.35 10.78 32.72
C ILE A 210 -21.43 9.55 32.85
N LYS A 211 -21.59 8.56 31.97
CA LYS A 211 -20.74 7.35 31.90
C LYS A 211 -19.57 7.51 30.94
N VAL A 212 -19.54 8.59 30.15
CA VAL A 212 -18.49 8.85 29.17
C VAL A 212 -17.36 9.66 29.84
N PRO A 213 -16.10 9.22 29.74
CA PRO A 213 -14.97 9.95 30.29
C PRO A 213 -14.58 11.16 29.42
N LEU A 214 -15.38 12.23 29.48
CA LEU A 214 -15.14 13.50 28.80
C LEU A 214 -14.21 14.41 29.61
N TYR A 215 -13.55 15.37 28.93
CA TYR A 215 -12.81 16.44 29.60
C TYR A 215 -13.69 17.24 30.57
N GLU A 216 -14.88 17.68 30.12
CA GLU A 216 -15.84 18.45 30.93
C GLU A 216 -16.88 17.58 31.66
N TYR A 217 -16.56 16.33 32.05
CA TYR A 217 -17.53 15.40 32.65
C TYR A 217 -18.29 15.98 33.87
N ALA A 218 -17.61 16.78 34.71
CA ALA A 218 -18.19 17.36 35.92
C ALA A 218 -19.34 18.35 35.64
N LYS A 219 -19.29 19.07 34.51
CA LYS A 219 -20.36 19.97 34.08
C LYS A 219 -21.66 19.21 33.83
N TYR A 220 -21.59 18.09 33.11
CA TYR A 220 -22.75 17.26 32.80
C TYR A 220 -23.31 16.57 34.05
N TYR A 221 -22.42 16.15 34.95
CA TYR A 221 -22.83 15.61 36.25
C TYR A 221 -23.66 16.62 37.05
N ASN A 222 -23.16 17.85 37.22
CA ASN A 222 -23.88 18.89 37.97
C ASN A 222 -25.27 19.17 37.36
N GLN A 223 -25.35 19.33 36.04
CA GLN A 223 -26.61 19.51 35.35
C GLN A 223 -27.56 18.31 35.52
N PHE A 224 -27.02 17.09 35.51
CA PHE A 224 -27.82 15.89 35.74
C PHE A 224 -28.36 15.83 37.16
N THR A 225 -27.58 16.19 38.19
CA THR A 225 -28.04 16.20 39.59
C THR A 225 -29.18 17.20 39.87
N GLU A 226 -29.26 18.28 39.08
CA GLU A 226 -30.37 19.24 39.14
C GLU A 226 -31.64 18.66 38.51
N ILE A 227 -31.49 17.99 37.37
CA ILE A 227 -32.60 17.49 36.55
C ILE A 227 -33.13 16.15 37.07
N CYS A 228 -32.29 15.26 37.62
CA CYS A 228 -32.68 13.90 38.01
C CYS A 228 -33.78 13.86 39.07
N LYS A 229 -33.90 14.91 39.90
CA LYS A 229 -34.91 15.03 40.96
C LYS A 229 -36.35 15.20 40.42
N SER A 230 -36.51 15.59 39.15
CA SER A 230 -37.84 15.70 38.53
C SER A 230 -38.32 14.41 37.86
N TYR A 231 -37.51 13.34 37.84
CA TYR A 231 -37.82 12.07 37.18
C TYR A 231 -38.03 10.93 38.19
N ASP A 232 -38.75 9.90 37.77
CA ASP A 232 -38.98 8.72 38.62
C ASP A 232 -37.71 7.85 38.74
N ILE A 233 -37.53 7.25 39.91
CA ILE A 233 -36.34 6.47 40.27
C ILE A 233 -36.13 5.28 39.32
N GLN A 234 -37.21 4.66 38.81
CA GLN A 234 -37.15 3.53 37.87
C GLN A 234 -36.54 3.91 36.53
N SER A 235 -36.59 5.19 36.16
CA SER A 235 -36.05 5.69 34.90
C SER A 235 -34.55 6.01 34.97
N ILE A 236 -34.00 6.15 36.17
CA ILE A 236 -32.60 6.55 36.41
C ILE A 236 -31.73 5.36 36.79
N VAL A 237 -32.22 4.53 37.73
CA VAL A 237 -31.43 3.44 38.32
C VAL A 237 -31.80 2.11 37.64
N PRO A 238 -30.81 1.38 37.06
CA PRO A 238 -31.05 0.06 36.47
C PRO A 238 -31.62 -0.93 37.48
N LYS A 239 -32.47 -1.85 37.02
CA LYS A 239 -33.18 -2.84 37.87
C LYS A 239 -32.23 -3.66 38.74
N GLU A 240 -31.10 -4.09 38.18
CA GLU A 240 -30.07 -4.88 38.88
C GLU A 240 -29.48 -4.13 40.07
N ARG A 241 -29.18 -2.83 39.90
CA ARG A 241 -28.68 -1.99 40.99
C ARG A 241 -29.79 -1.66 41.98
N MET A 242 -31.03 -1.51 41.50
CA MET A 242 -32.20 -1.27 42.35
C MET A 242 -32.41 -2.39 43.39
N GLU A 243 -32.26 -3.66 43.00
CA GLU A 243 -32.37 -4.81 43.91
C GLU A 243 -31.37 -4.72 45.05
N SER A 244 -30.12 -4.36 44.75
CA SER A 244 -29.08 -4.16 45.77
C SER A 244 -29.37 -3.01 46.74
N TYR A 245 -30.05 -1.95 46.28
CA TYR A 245 -30.49 -0.86 47.15
C TYR A 245 -31.70 -1.25 48.00
N LEU A 246 -32.66 -1.98 47.44
CA LEU A 246 -33.83 -2.49 48.18
C LEU A 246 -33.43 -3.40 49.35
N GLU A 247 -32.42 -4.25 49.16
CA GLU A 247 -31.81 -5.05 50.24
C GLU A 247 -31.15 -4.17 51.31
N LYS A 248 -30.37 -3.16 50.93
CA LYS A 248 -29.73 -2.23 51.89
C LYS A 248 -30.74 -1.48 52.78
N PHE A 249 -31.92 -1.18 52.25
CA PHE A 249 -33.00 -0.53 53.00
C PHE A 249 -33.97 -1.53 53.68
N ASN A 250 -33.73 -2.84 53.60
CA ASN A 250 -34.61 -3.90 54.10
C ASN A 250 -36.07 -3.82 53.58
N LYS A 251 -36.25 -3.49 52.29
CA LYS A 251 -37.58 -3.32 51.66
C LYS A 251 -37.76 -4.26 50.47
N THR A 252 -38.95 -4.80 50.31
CA THR A 252 -39.28 -5.77 49.24
C THR A 252 -39.96 -5.17 48.02
N LYS A 253 -40.50 -3.93 48.11
CA LYS A 253 -41.18 -3.23 47.01
C LYS A 253 -40.80 -1.75 46.95
N LEU A 254 -40.71 -1.21 45.73
CA LEU A 254 -40.38 0.20 45.45
C LEU A 254 -41.42 1.18 46.03
N GLU A 255 -42.66 0.74 46.17
CA GLU A 255 -43.77 1.52 46.75
C GLU A 255 -43.58 1.80 48.24
N HIS A 256 -42.75 1.01 48.93
CA HIS A 256 -42.47 1.18 50.36
C HIS A 256 -41.33 2.18 50.62
N LEU A 257 -40.69 2.71 49.58
CA LEU A 257 -39.67 3.76 49.70
C LEU A 257 -40.33 5.13 49.87
N SER A 258 -39.92 5.84 50.92
CA SER A 258 -40.23 7.25 51.12
C SER A 258 -39.57 8.10 50.02
N LEU A 259 -40.09 9.31 49.81
CA LEU A 259 -39.50 10.25 48.84
C LEU A 259 -38.03 10.59 49.16
N ILE A 260 -37.68 10.62 50.45
CA ILE A 260 -36.31 10.90 50.92
C ILE A 260 -35.38 9.73 50.57
N GLU A 261 -35.80 8.50 50.80
CA GLU A 261 -35.00 7.31 50.46
C GLU A 261 -34.85 7.16 48.94
N LYS A 262 -35.87 7.52 48.15
CA LYS A 262 -35.77 7.52 46.69
C LYS A 262 -34.72 8.52 46.19
N HIS A 263 -34.71 9.74 46.73
CA HIS A 263 -33.69 10.73 46.39
C HIS A 263 -32.30 10.29 46.87
N GLN A 264 -32.18 9.69 48.06
CA GLN A 264 -30.90 9.16 48.54
C GLN A 264 -30.32 8.08 47.61
N ILE A 265 -31.16 7.16 47.13
CA ILE A 265 -30.71 6.13 46.17
C ILE A 265 -30.24 6.77 44.86
N ILE A 266 -30.96 7.79 44.36
CA ILE A 266 -30.56 8.52 43.16
C ILE A 266 -29.21 9.21 43.37
N ASP A 267 -29.04 9.91 44.49
CA ASP A 267 -27.80 10.62 44.81
C ASP A 267 -26.63 9.64 44.97
N ASP A 268 -26.82 8.53 45.69
CA ASP A 268 -25.80 7.49 45.88
C ASP A 268 -25.39 6.83 44.57
N TYR A 269 -26.37 6.46 43.72
CA TYR A 269 -26.10 5.85 42.42
C TYR A 269 -25.37 6.82 41.48
N THR A 270 -25.86 8.05 41.41
CA THR A 270 -25.31 9.10 40.56
C THR A 270 -23.87 9.43 40.98
N TYR A 271 -23.61 9.51 42.29
CA TYR A 271 -22.26 9.70 42.83
C TYR A 271 -21.32 8.52 42.56
N SER A 272 -21.83 7.27 42.62
CA SER A 272 -21.05 6.08 42.26
C SER A 272 -20.58 6.15 40.80
N VAL A 273 -21.51 6.45 39.88
CA VAL A 273 -21.19 6.59 38.44
C VAL A 273 -20.19 7.73 38.23
N PHE A 274 -20.38 8.87 38.88
CA PHE A 274 -19.43 9.98 38.81
C PHE A 274 -18.03 9.63 39.30
N SER A 275 -17.94 8.91 40.42
CA SER A 275 -16.66 8.49 41.00
C SER A 275 -15.91 7.54 40.05
N GLU A 276 -16.64 6.61 39.41
CA GLU A 276 -16.09 5.70 38.38
C GLU A 276 -15.61 6.49 37.15
N THR A 277 -16.43 7.39 36.62
CA THR A 277 -16.07 8.24 35.46
C THR A 277 -14.90 9.17 35.78
N GLN A 278 -14.86 9.77 36.98
CA GLN A 278 -13.76 10.62 37.44
C GLN A 278 -12.45 9.84 37.51
N ALA A 279 -12.45 8.64 38.10
CA ALA A 279 -11.27 7.79 38.16
C ALA A 279 -10.76 7.45 36.74
N LYS A 280 -11.68 7.17 35.82
CA LYS A 280 -11.36 6.91 34.42
C LYS A 280 -10.76 8.14 33.71
N VAL A 281 -11.36 9.31 33.86
CA VAL A 281 -10.86 10.58 33.29
C VAL A 281 -9.47 10.89 33.81
N ASN A 282 -9.23 10.78 35.12
CA ASN A 282 -7.91 11.02 35.72
C ASN A 282 -6.85 10.06 35.16
N SER A 283 -7.24 8.80 34.94
CA SER A 283 -6.36 7.78 34.37
C SER A 283 -6.08 8.00 32.87
N ASN A 284 -7.02 8.59 32.13
CA ASN A 284 -6.87 8.90 30.71
C ASN A 284 -6.12 10.22 30.50
N TRP A 285 -6.28 11.19 31.41
CA TRP A 285 -5.61 12.48 31.40
C TRP A 285 -4.08 12.36 31.38
N GLN A 286 -3.52 11.33 32.01
CA GLN A 286 -2.08 11.03 31.97
C GLN A 286 -1.55 10.88 30.53
N PHE A 287 -2.37 10.32 29.63
CA PHE A 287 -2.05 10.18 28.22
C PHE A 287 -2.47 11.44 27.45
N GLU A 288 -3.71 11.89 27.63
CA GLU A 288 -4.28 13.03 26.87
C GLU A 288 -3.47 14.34 27.05
N SER A 289 -2.89 14.57 28.24
CA SER A 289 -2.04 15.74 28.49
C SER A 289 -0.68 15.71 27.79
N SER A 290 -0.25 14.52 27.35
CA SER A 290 1.02 14.31 26.64
C SER A 290 0.87 14.32 25.12
N LEU A 291 -0.36 14.45 24.60
CA LEU A 291 -0.69 14.41 23.17
C LEU A 291 -0.91 15.84 22.66
N GLU A 292 0.07 16.37 21.91
CA GLU A 292 -0.01 17.71 21.33
C GLU A 292 -0.67 17.71 19.95
N TYR A 293 -0.49 16.63 19.16
CA TYR A 293 -0.96 16.56 17.77
C TYR A 293 -2.12 15.58 17.59
N GLN A 294 -3.35 16.07 17.77
CA GLN A 294 -4.58 15.29 17.57
C GLN A 294 -5.16 15.40 16.14
N GLU A 295 -4.68 16.36 15.35
CA GLU A 295 -5.12 16.60 13.96
C GLU A 295 -4.07 16.12 12.95
N PHE A 296 -4.52 15.78 11.75
CA PHE A 296 -3.62 15.41 10.65
C PHE A 296 -2.88 16.64 10.12
N SER A 297 -1.54 16.57 10.10
CA SER A 297 -0.69 17.61 9.54
C SER A 297 0.49 17.02 8.79
N ILE A 298 0.58 17.34 7.49
CA ILE A 298 1.71 16.91 6.63
C ILE A 298 3.03 17.58 7.06
N LYS A 299 2.97 18.76 7.67
CA LYS A 299 4.17 19.52 8.10
C LYS A 299 4.84 18.89 9.33
N ASN A 300 4.05 18.26 10.21
CA ASN A 300 4.50 17.79 11.52
C ASN A 300 4.56 16.25 11.63
N LEU A 301 4.73 15.54 10.50
CA LEU A 301 4.72 14.06 10.49
C LEU A 301 5.79 13.44 11.39
N LYS A 302 6.93 14.11 11.58
CA LYS A 302 8.03 13.61 12.42
C LYS A 302 7.70 13.71 13.90
N GLU A 303 7.04 14.78 14.29
CA GLU A 303 6.60 15.04 15.66
C GLU A 303 5.44 14.10 16.02
N ILE A 304 4.47 13.95 15.12
CA ILE A 304 3.36 12.98 15.25
C ILE A 304 3.89 11.55 15.47
N ALA A 305 4.91 11.15 14.70
CA ALA A 305 5.51 9.82 14.84
C ALA A 305 6.15 9.57 16.21
N LYS A 306 6.56 10.60 16.97
CA LYS A 306 7.11 10.43 18.33
C LYS A 306 6.01 10.13 19.35
N GLU A 307 4.82 10.70 19.18
CA GLU A 307 3.67 10.48 20.05
C GLU A 307 2.99 9.11 19.85
N GLN A 308 3.39 8.39 18.79
CA GLN A 308 2.84 7.08 18.44
C GLN A 308 2.94 6.07 19.61
N GLU A 309 4.06 6.05 20.33
CA GLU A 309 4.24 5.12 21.45
C GLU A 309 3.29 5.43 22.62
N THR A 310 3.02 6.71 22.87
CA THR A 310 2.04 7.16 23.87
C THR A 310 0.62 6.74 23.46
N TRP A 311 0.26 6.92 22.19
CA TRP A 311 -1.02 6.44 21.65
C TRP A 311 -1.18 4.93 21.78
N ILE A 312 -0.16 4.15 21.42
CA ILE A 312 -0.19 2.69 21.52
C ILE A 312 -0.35 2.24 22.97
N SER A 313 0.39 2.86 23.89
CA SER A 313 0.31 2.55 25.33
C SER A 313 -1.08 2.86 25.90
N TYR A 314 -1.69 3.97 25.47
CA TYR A 314 -3.05 4.34 25.85
C TYR A 314 -4.08 3.32 25.33
N ILE A 315 -3.97 2.93 24.06
CA ILE A 315 -4.82 1.90 23.44
C ILE A 315 -4.65 0.56 24.16
N ASP A 316 -3.43 0.12 24.45
CA ASP A 316 -3.16 -1.18 25.06
C ASP A 316 -3.73 -1.29 26.47
N LYS A 317 -3.70 -0.19 27.25
CA LYS A 317 -4.37 -0.10 28.55
C LYS A 317 -5.88 -0.29 28.41
N GLU A 318 -6.53 0.47 27.54
CA GLU A 318 -7.99 0.42 27.36
C GLU A 318 -8.46 -0.91 26.75
N GLN A 319 -7.67 -1.48 25.85
CA GLN A 319 -7.89 -2.80 25.27
C GLN A 319 -7.73 -3.91 26.32
N SER A 320 -6.76 -3.80 27.23
CA SER A 320 -6.59 -4.79 28.31
C SER A 320 -7.80 -4.82 29.25
N ILE A 321 -8.38 -3.65 29.55
CA ILE A 321 -9.61 -3.54 30.33
C ILE A 321 -10.78 -4.20 29.58
N TYR A 322 -10.91 -3.93 28.28
CA TYR A 322 -11.93 -4.58 27.43
C TYR A 322 -11.81 -6.11 27.45
N LEU A 323 -10.60 -6.65 27.26
CA LEU A 323 -10.36 -8.09 27.27
C LEU A 323 -10.63 -8.72 28.64
N ALA A 324 -10.32 -8.02 29.75
CA ALA A 324 -10.64 -8.48 31.09
C ALA A 324 -12.17 -8.54 31.32
N LEU A 325 -12.91 -7.55 30.83
CA LEU A 325 -14.38 -7.52 30.90
C LEU A 325 -15.01 -8.68 30.13
N LEU A 326 -14.47 -9.02 28.94
CA LEU A 326 -14.95 -10.18 28.18
C LEU A 326 -14.82 -11.52 28.92
N ILE A 327 -13.85 -11.64 29.83
CA ILE A 327 -13.61 -12.86 30.61
C ILE A 327 -14.44 -12.87 31.90
N GLN A 328 -14.59 -11.72 32.54
CA GLN A 328 -15.11 -11.61 33.91
C GLN A 328 -16.60 -11.22 33.99
N ALA A 329 -17.13 -10.49 33.01
CA ALA A 329 -18.45 -9.86 33.09
C ALA A 329 -19.48 -10.52 32.16
N ASN A 330 -20.68 -10.78 32.68
CA ASN A 330 -21.87 -11.12 31.89
C ASN A 330 -22.66 -9.86 31.46
N ASP A 331 -22.18 -8.66 31.78
CA ASP A 331 -22.84 -7.41 31.41
C ASP A 331 -22.47 -7.00 29.97
N THR A 332 -23.36 -7.35 29.04
CA THR A 332 -23.27 -7.00 27.62
C THR A 332 -23.17 -5.49 27.39
N THR A 333 -23.78 -4.67 28.25
CA THR A 333 -23.81 -3.20 28.09
C THR A 333 -22.45 -2.60 28.43
N ALA A 334 -21.82 -3.06 29.51
CA ALA A 334 -20.48 -2.62 29.88
C ALA A 334 -19.44 -3.03 28.84
N ILE A 335 -19.56 -4.26 28.29
CA ILE A 335 -18.69 -4.76 27.22
C ILE A 335 -18.84 -3.88 25.96
N GLN A 336 -20.06 -3.56 25.54
CA GLN A 336 -20.31 -2.72 24.37
C GLN A 336 -19.76 -1.30 24.57
N ASN A 337 -20.01 -0.67 25.72
CA ASN A 337 -19.52 0.69 25.98
C ASN A 337 -17.99 0.77 25.97
N GLN A 338 -17.32 -0.23 26.56
CA GLN A 338 -15.86 -0.29 26.54
C GLN A 338 -15.33 -0.58 25.12
N PHE A 339 -16.03 -1.43 24.34
CA PHE A 339 -15.69 -1.66 22.93
C PHE A 339 -15.78 -0.37 22.11
N ASP A 340 -16.87 0.39 22.25
CA ASP A 340 -17.09 1.65 21.54
C ASP A 340 -16.03 2.70 21.93
N LEU A 341 -15.64 2.75 23.20
CA LEU A 341 -14.56 3.61 23.68
C LEU A 341 -13.23 3.25 23.03
N VAL A 342 -12.85 1.96 23.02
CA VAL A 342 -11.59 1.50 22.40
C VAL A 342 -11.62 1.75 20.88
N GLN A 343 -12.77 1.50 20.23
CA GLN A 343 -12.96 1.78 18.81
C GLN A 343 -12.77 3.26 18.48
N ASN A 344 -13.40 4.15 19.26
CA ASN A 344 -13.23 5.59 19.10
C ASN A 344 -11.76 5.99 19.32
N LEU A 345 -11.08 5.39 20.30
CA LEU A 345 -9.66 5.66 20.57
C LEU A 345 -8.74 5.26 19.41
N TYR A 346 -8.97 4.09 18.80
CA TYR A 346 -8.26 3.70 17.57
C TYR A 346 -8.52 4.68 16.43
N GLN A 347 -9.78 5.05 16.22
CA GLN A 347 -10.16 6.00 15.18
C GLN A 347 -9.51 7.37 15.38
N ARG A 348 -9.41 7.85 16.63
CA ARG A 348 -8.68 9.08 16.99
C ARG A 348 -7.18 8.96 16.71
N CYS A 349 -6.56 7.85 17.13
CA CYS A 349 -5.13 7.61 16.89
C CYS A 349 -4.79 7.57 15.39
N LEU A 350 -5.71 7.04 14.57
CA LEU A 350 -5.58 6.96 13.11
C LEU A 350 -5.75 8.31 12.40
N ILE A 351 -6.29 9.36 13.02
CA ILE A 351 -6.41 10.68 12.38
C ILE A 351 -5.01 11.27 12.08
N PRO A 352 -4.14 11.52 13.08
CA PRO A 352 -2.81 12.05 12.82
C PRO A 352 -1.87 11.00 12.17
N ASN A 353 -2.07 9.71 12.47
CA ASN A 353 -1.23 8.62 11.98
C ASN A 353 -1.86 7.84 10.81
N CYS A 354 -2.70 8.47 10.00
CA CYS A 354 -3.47 7.77 8.95
C CYS A 354 -2.59 7.05 7.91
N LEU A 355 -1.36 7.51 7.72
CA LEU A 355 -0.40 6.93 6.77
C LEU A 355 0.34 5.69 7.30
N ASP A 356 0.28 5.40 8.60
CA ASP A 356 1.02 4.28 9.20
C ASP A 356 0.21 2.98 9.19
N SER A 357 0.61 2.05 8.30
CA SER A 357 0.00 0.73 8.18
C SER A 357 0.03 -0.11 9.47
N LYS A 358 0.99 0.10 10.37
CA LYS A 358 1.12 -0.70 11.60
C LYS A 358 -0.04 -0.47 12.54
N ILE A 359 -0.50 0.77 12.66
CA ILE A 359 -1.63 1.13 13.53
C ILE A 359 -2.93 0.58 12.96
N TRP A 360 -3.11 0.65 11.64
CA TRP A 360 -4.24 0.01 10.96
C TRP A 360 -4.26 -1.50 11.22
N LEU A 361 -3.13 -2.18 11.10
CA LEU A 361 -3.03 -3.62 11.39
C LEU A 361 -3.33 -3.94 12.86
N LYS A 362 -2.87 -3.12 13.80
CA LYS A 362 -3.18 -3.26 15.23
C LYS A 362 -4.69 -3.11 15.49
N TYR A 363 -5.34 -2.16 14.81
CA TYR A 363 -6.78 -1.97 14.90
C TYR A 363 -7.56 -3.18 14.34
N ILE A 364 -7.13 -3.70 13.19
CA ILE A 364 -7.71 -4.92 12.60
C ILE A 364 -7.53 -6.12 13.52
N GLU A 365 -6.38 -6.26 14.18
CA GLU A 365 -6.14 -7.32 15.17
C GLU A 365 -7.11 -7.22 16.36
N PHE A 366 -7.35 -6.00 16.87
CA PHE A 366 -8.35 -5.75 17.90
C PHE A 366 -9.77 -6.17 17.44
N LEU A 367 -10.16 -5.81 16.22
CA LEU A 367 -11.45 -6.19 15.65
C LEU A 367 -11.59 -7.72 15.50
N HIS A 368 -10.52 -8.43 15.17
CA HIS A 368 -10.53 -9.91 15.16
C HIS A 368 -10.79 -10.51 16.55
N LYS A 369 -10.25 -9.88 17.61
CA LYS A 369 -10.42 -10.30 19.03
C LYS A 369 -11.73 -9.78 19.66
N SER A 370 -12.54 -9.00 18.94
CA SER A 370 -13.78 -8.44 19.45
C SER A 370 -14.85 -9.52 19.72
N HIS A 371 -15.92 -9.15 20.44
CA HIS A 371 -17.07 -10.03 20.71
C HIS A 371 -18.09 -10.06 19.55
N LEU A 372 -17.86 -9.28 18.49
CA LEU A 372 -18.74 -9.18 17.32
C LEU A 372 -18.98 -10.54 16.65
N LYS A 373 -20.13 -10.68 15.97
CA LYS A 373 -20.46 -11.89 15.20
C LYS A 373 -19.53 -12.03 13.99
N PRO A 374 -19.30 -13.25 13.46
CA PRO A 374 -18.41 -13.47 12.32
C PRO A 374 -18.70 -12.60 11.09
N ASP A 375 -19.99 -12.42 10.75
CA ASP A 375 -20.41 -11.63 9.59
C ASP A 375 -20.17 -10.12 9.80
N GLU A 376 -20.57 -9.60 10.96
CA GLU A 376 -20.34 -8.20 11.35
C GLU A 376 -18.83 -7.87 11.43
N LYS A 377 -18.01 -8.82 11.91
CA LYS A 377 -16.55 -8.72 11.90
C LYS A 377 -16.00 -8.60 10.50
N PHE A 378 -16.49 -9.43 9.57
CA PHE A 378 -16.04 -9.39 8.19
C PHE A 378 -16.33 -8.02 7.56
N GLU A 379 -17.56 -7.54 7.66
CA GLU A 379 -17.97 -6.25 7.08
C GLU A 379 -17.18 -5.08 7.68
N THR A 380 -17.04 -5.05 9.00
CA THR A 380 -16.33 -3.97 9.69
C THR A 380 -14.85 -3.95 9.30
N ILE A 381 -14.18 -5.10 9.31
CA ILE A 381 -12.76 -5.21 8.95
C ILE A 381 -12.55 -4.89 7.45
N GLN A 382 -13.48 -5.34 6.59
CA GLN A 382 -13.43 -5.03 5.17
C GLN A 382 -13.53 -3.52 4.91
N GLN A 383 -14.44 -2.82 5.59
CA GLN A 383 -14.57 -1.36 5.48
C GLN A 383 -13.29 -0.65 5.93
N VAL A 384 -12.65 -1.12 7.01
CA VAL A 384 -11.36 -0.57 7.49
C VAL A 384 -10.26 -0.76 6.45
N TYR A 385 -10.14 -1.94 5.85
CA TYR A 385 -9.16 -2.18 4.77
C TYR A 385 -9.44 -1.32 3.54
N GLN A 386 -10.69 -1.23 3.10
CA GLN A 386 -11.08 -0.42 1.94
C GLN A 386 -10.77 1.05 2.15
N LEU A 387 -11.09 1.59 3.34
CA LEU A 387 -10.76 2.97 3.70
C LEU A 387 -9.25 3.22 3.68
N ALA A 388 -8.49 2.35 4.36
CA ALA A 388 -7.04 2.46 4.43
C ALA A 388 -6.38 2.39 3.04
N ILE A 389 -6.74 1.39 2.22
CA ILE A 389 -6.12 1.15 0.90
C ILE A 389 -6.49 2.23 -0.12
N SER A 390 -7.74 2.72 -0.09
CA SER A 390 -8.23 3.68 -1.09
C SER A 390 -7.78 5.12 -0.80
N LYS A 391 -7.66 5.52 0.47
CA LYS A 391 -7.44 6.93 0.87
C LYS A 391 -6.07 7.22 1.47
N PHE A 392 -5.49 6.31 2.23
CA PHE A 392 -4.39 6.65 3.13
C PHE A 392 -3.08 5.93 2.84
N ILE A 393 -3.12 4.61 2.66
CA ILE A 393 -1.90 3.80 2.55
C ILE A 393 -1.17 4.11 1.23
N PRO A 394 0.09 4.58 1.29
CA PRO A 394 0.90 4.88 0.10
C PRO A 394 1.01 3.71 -0.88
N ILE A 395 1.14 3.99 -2.17
CA ILE A 395 1.17 2.98 -3.26
C ILE A 395 2.34 2.01 -3.14
N ASP A 396 3.48 2.47 -2.62
CA ASP A 396 4.69 1.69 -2.39
C ASP A 396 4.51 0.62 -1.31
N GLU A 397 3.52 0.76 -0.44
CA GLU A 397 3.27 -0.21 0.61
C GLU A 397 2.38 -1.39 0.16
N ASN A 398 3.00 -2.39 -0.45
CA ASN A 398 2.28 -3.59 -0.91
C ASN A 398 1.91 -4.55 0.22
N LYS A 399 2.66 -4.57 1.33
CA LYS A 399 2.46 -5.54 2.41
C LYS A 399 1.06 -5.46 3.00
N PHE A 400 0.58 -4.25 3.29
CA PHE A 400 -0.77 -4.05 3.81
C PHE A 400 -1.85 -4.55 2.84
N ARG A 401 -1.66 -4.29 1.54
CA ARG A 401 -2.55 -4.74 0.45
C ARG A 401 -2.59 -6.27 0.34
N PHE A 402 -1.45 -6.95 0.42
CA PHE A 402 -1.43 -8.42 0.40
C PHE A 402 -2.02 -9.05 1.67
N ILE A 403 -1.91 -8.39 2.82
CA ILE A 403 -2.59 -8.84 4.05
C ILE A 403 -4.12 -8.79 3.86
N TYR A 404 -4.66 -7.77 3.18
CA TYR A 404 -6.08 -7.73 2.83
C TYR A 404 -6.50 -8.90 1.92
N GLY A 405 -5.68 -9.24 0.92
CA GLY A 405 -5.91 -10.44 0.09
C GLY A 405 -5.95 -11.73 0.92
N LYS A 406 -5.05 -11.86 1.91
CA LYS A 406 -5.04 -13.01 2.86
C LYS A 406 -6.25 -13.01 3.79
N PHE A 407 -6.74 -11.85 4.20
CA PHE A 407 -7.97 -11.71 4.97
C PHE A 407 -9.18 -12.23 4.18
N LEU A 408 -9.35 -11.79 2.93
CA LEU A 408 -10.43 -12.28 2.06
C LEU A 408 -10.35 -13.80 1.82
N LEU A 409 -9.13 -14.34 1.68
CA LEU A 409 -8.89 -15.78 1.57
C LEU A 409 -9.35 -16.56 2.83
N ARG A 410 -9.13 -16.00 4.02
CA ARG A 410 -9.53 -16.61 5.30
C ARG A 410 -11.04 -16.73 5.46
N TYR A 411 -11.80 -15.83 4.84
CA TYR A 411 -13.27 -15.84 4.81
C TYR A 411 -13.84 -16.50 3.55
N GLU A 412 -13.01 -17.27 2.82
CA GLU A 412 -13.41 -18.05 1.65
C GLU A 412 -14.02 -17.21 0.50
N LYS A 413 -13.66 -15.91 0.43
CA LYS A 413 -14.08 -15.00 -0.64
C LYS A 413 -13.13 -15.09 -1.85
N TYR A 414 -13.07 -16.27 -2.46
CA TYR A 414 -12.06 -16.59 -3.48
C TYR A 414 -12.11 -15.72 -4.75
N ASP A 415 -13.30 -15.42 -5.27
CA ASP A 415 -13.45 -14.56 -6.45
C ASP A 415 -13.01 -13.12 -6.13
N ALA A 416 -13.43 -12.58 -4.99
CA ALA A 416 -13.06 -11.23 -4.56
C ALA A 416 -11.54 -11.05 -4.40
N VAL A 417 -10.83 -12.07 -3.91
CA VAL A 417 -9.34 -12.04 -3.84
C VAL A 417 -8.73 -11.92 -5.24
N ASN A 418 -9.21 -12.73 -6.19
CA ASN A 418 -8.67 -12.76 -7.54
C ASN A 418 -8.97 -11.45 -8.29
N GLU A 419 -10.18 -10.91 -8.15
CA GLU A 419 -10.53 -9.58 -8.69
C GLU A 419 -9.64 -8.49 -8.11
N TYR A 420 -9.50 -8.46 -6.78
CA TYR A 420 -8.66 -7.48 -6.09
C TYR A 420 -7.20 -7.51 -6.55
N LEU A 421 -6.57 -8.70 -6.56
CA LEU A 421 -5.18 -8.85 -7.00
C LEU A 421 -5.01 -8.53 -8.49
N PHE A 422 -6.01 -8.83 -9.31
CA PHE A 422 -5.98 -8.52 -10.73
C PHE A 422 -6.12 -7.01 -10.99
N ASP A 423 -6.99 -6.32 -10.28
CA ASP A 423 -7.12 -4.87 -10.37
C ASP A 423 -5.81 -4.18 -9.95
N TRP A 424 -5.16 -4.70 -8.91
CA TRP A 424 -3.84 -4.25 -8.49
C TRP A 424 -2.74 -4.55 -9.53
N LEU A 425 -2.79 -5.72 -10.17
CA LEU A 425 -1.88 -6.08 -11.25
C LEU A 425 -2.03 -5.12 -12.44
N LYS A 426 -3.25 -4.83 -12.86
CA LYS A 426 -3.56 -3.91 -13.96
C LYS A 426 -3.10 -2.49 -13.66
N PHE A 427 -3.23 -2.06 -12.40
CA PHE A 427 -2.74 -0.76 -11.95
C PHE A 427 -1.21 -0.67 -12.02
N THR A 428 -0.51 -1.66 -11.45
CA THR A 428 0.95 -1.67 -11.37
C THR A 428 1.64 -1.93 -12.72
N SER A 429 0.96 -2.58 -13.67
CA SER A 429 1.49 -2.88 -15.01
C SER A 429 1.60 -1.67 -15.95
N GLY A 430 1.06 -0.51 -15.57
CA GLY A 430 1.11 0.70 -16.40
C GLY A 430 0.34 0.58 -17.73
N SER A 431 -0.55 -0.39 -17.86
CA SER A 431 -1.28 -0.69 -19.11
C SER A 431 -2.65 0.01 -19.19
N SER A 432 -3.00 0.82 -18.18
CA SER A 432 -4.33 1.41 -18.03
C SER A 432 -4.32 2.89 -18.45
N GLY A 433 -4.14 3.16 -19.75
CA GLY A 433 -4.26 4.52 -20.32
C GLY A 433 -2.93 5.28 -20.41
N SER A 434 -2.93 6.42 -21.13
CA SER A 434 -1.71 7.08 -21.64
C SER A 434 -0.83 7.77 -20.60
N ASN A 435 -1.08 7.60 -19.30
CA ASN A 435 -0.40 8.33 -18.23
C ASN A 435 0.02 7.46 -17.03
N THR A 436 -0.11 6.13 -17.10
CA THR A 436 0.16 5.27 -15.94
C THR A 436 1.63 4.85 -15.82
N VAL A 437 2.23 5.14 -14.68
CA VAL A 437 3.61 4.77 -14.33
C VAL A 437 3.71 3.25 -14.07
N TYR A 438 4.72 2.59 -14.63
CA TYR A 438 5.00 1.18 -14.37
C TYR A 438 5.72 1.00 -13.03
N TYR A 439 5.04 0.38 -12.06
CA TYR A 439 5.58 0.11 -10.72
C TYR A 439 6.21 -1.29 -10.66
N LYS A 440 7.45 -1.39 -11.14
CA LYS A 440 8.18 -2.65 -11.30
C LYS A 440 8.13 -3.58 -10.08
N SER A 441 8.50 -3.08 -8.90
CA SER A 441 8.57 -3.91 -7.68
C SER A 441 7.19 -4.45 -7.28
N SER A 442 6.20 -3.55 -7.20
CA SER A 442 4.84 -3.90 -6.82
C SER A 442 4.17 -4.86 -7.80
N TYR A 443 4.41 -4.69 -9.09
CA TYR A 443 3.93 -5.59 -10.14
C TYR A 443 4.46 -7.02 -9.95
N LEU A 444 5.77 -7.20 -9.74
CA LEU A 444 6.37 -8.52 -9.56
C LEU A 444 5.93 -9.20 -8.26
N GLU A 445 5.80 -8.43 -7.17
CA GLU A 445 5.27 -8.93 -5.90
C GLU A 445 3.80 -9.37 -6.03
N THR A 446 3.00 -8.66 -6.82
CA THR A 446 1.59 -9.01 -7.07
C THR A 446 1.47 -10.33 -7.83
N ILE A 447 2.29 -10.53 -8.88
CA ILE A 447 2.34 -11.81 -9.60
C ILE A 447 2.73 -12.97 -8.66
N LYS A 448 3.67 -12.73 -7.75
CA LYS A 448 4.06 -13.73 -6.76
C LYS A 448 2.90 -14.05 -5.81
N GLU A 449 2.21 -13.05 -5.28
CA GLU A 449 1.05 -13.27 -4.39
C GLU A 449 -0.11 -13.96 -5.14
N ILE A 450 -0.35 -13.65 -6.41
CA ILE A 450 -1.32 -14.39 -7.25
C ILE A 450 -0.93 -15.87 -7.33
N CYS A 451 0.35 -16.19 -7.57
CA CYS A 451 0.82 -17.57 -7.56
C CYS A 451 0.62 -18.23 -6.19
N ASP A 452 0.96 -17.55 -5.10
CA ASP A 452 0.81 -18.07 -3.74
C ASP A 452 -0.66 -18.32 -3.36
N VAL A 453 -1.58 -17.45 -3.81
CA VAL A 453 -3.03 -17.64 -3.66
C VAL A 453 -3.50 -18.82 -4.49
N TRP A 454 -3.09 -18.91 -5.76
CA TRP A 454 -3.48 -20.02 -6.63
C TRP A 454 -2.95 -21.37 -6.14
N ILE A 455 -1.75 -21.43 -5.55
CA ILE A 455 -1.20 -22.65 -4.93
C ILE A 455 -2.04 -23.09 -3.73
N LYS A 456 -2.62 -22.16 -2.97
CA LYS A 456 -3.50 -22.48 -1.83
C LYS A 456 -4.91 -22.88 -2.27
N LEU A 457 -5.43 -22.26 -3.33
CA LEU A 457 -6.78 -22.51 -3.83
C LEU A 457 -6.88 -23.73 -4.74
N LEU A 458 -5.86 -23.96 -5.55
CA LEU A 458 -5.82 -25.01 -6.55
C LEU A 458 -4.93 -26.14 -6.02
N GLY A 459 -5.41 -27.38 -6.12
CA GLY A 459 -4.53 -28.54 -5.94
C GLY A 459 -3.31 -28.44 -6.87
N GLN A 460 -2.18 -29.03 -6.45
CA GLN A 460 -0.89 -28.91 -7.14
C GLN A 460 -0.97 -29.23 -8.65
N GLY A 461 -1.73 -30.25 -9.04
CA GLY A 461 -1.91 -30.62 -10.45
C GLY A 461 -2.58 -29.55 -11.30
N ARG A 462 -3.66 -28.92 -10.80
CA ARG A 462 -4.39 -27.87 -11.55
C ARG A 462 -3.58 -26.58 -11.65
N PHE A 463 -2.81 -26.24 -10.61
CA PHE A 463 -1.88 -25.12 -10.66
C PHE A 463 -0.81 -25.33 -11.75
N VAL A 464 -0.20 -26.51 -11.79
CA VAL A 464 0.82 -26.87 -12.80
C VAL A 464 0.26 -26.78 -14.21
N GLU A 465 -0.97 -27.25 -14.45
CA GLU A 465 -1.64 -27.13 -15.76
C GLU A 465 -1.85 -25.67 -16.18
N ILE A 466 -2.30 -24.80 -15.25
CA ILE A 466 -2.51 -23.38 -15.53
C ILE A 466 -1.18 -22.68 -15.85
N CYS A 467 -0.14 -22.94 -15.06
CA CYS A 467 1.19 -22.40 -15.30
C CYS A 467 1.75 -22.87 -16.65
N ASP A 468 1.59 -24.15 -17.00
CA ASP A 468 2.04 -24.67 -18.30
C ASP A 468 1.32 -23.96 -19.46
N ARG A 469 0.00 -23.77 -19.35
CA ARG A 469 -0.78 -22.98 -20.33
C ARG A 469 -0.30 -21.53 -20.44
N LEU A 470 0.04 -20.88 -19.33
CA LEU A 470 0.56 -19.51 -19.32
C LEU A 470 1.97 -19.43 -19.93
N ILE A 471 2.84 -20.40 -19.62
CA ILE A 471 4.21 -20.46 -20.13
C ILE A 471 4.22 -20.72 -21.64
N VAL A 472 3.50 -21.76 -22.07
CA VAL A 472 3.31 -22.08 -23.49
C VAL A 472 2.66 -20.88 -24.20
N GLY A 473 1.61 -20.31 -23.61
CA GLY A 473 0.96 -19.12 -24.16
C GLY A 473 1.86 -17.89 -24.25
N TYR A 474 2.87 -17.73 -23.40
CA TYR A 474 3.83 -16.63 -23.45
C TYR A 474 4.86 -16.82 -24.58
N PHE A 475 5.51 -17.99 -24.61
CA PHE A 475 6.55 -18.29 -25.59
C PHE A 475 5.97 -18.55 -26.99
N ASP A 476 4.83 -19.24 -27.10
CA ASP A 476 4.20 -19.53 -28.41
C ASP A 476 3.50 -18.28 -29.01
N LYS A 477 3.16 -17.26 -28.19
CA LYS A 477 2.70 -15.96 -28.72
C LYS A 477 3.79 -15.23 -29.50
N ILE A 478 5.06 -15.39 -29.11
CA ILE A 478 6.22 -14.83 -29.82
C ILE A 478 6.40 -15.53 -31.18
N ASP A 479 6.01 -16.79 -31.28
CA ASP A 479 6.15 -17.63 -32.49
C ASP A 479 5.10 -17.38 -33.60
N ARG A 480 4.18 -16.40 -33.46
CA ARG A 480 3.25 -16.08 -34.57
C ARG A 480 3.91 -15.41 -35.79
N TYR A 481 5.17 -14.97 -35.68
CA TYR A 481 5.97 -14.55 -36.85
C TYR A 481 6.66 -15.74 -37.55
N THR A 482 6.59 -16.95 -36.98
CA THR A 482 7.15 -18.17 -37.55
C THR A 482 6.08 -19.24 -37.69
N LYS A 483 5.40 -19.26 -38.85
CA LYS A 483 4.43 -20.29 -39.25
C LYS A 483 4.95 -21.71 -38.94
N LYS A 484 4.25 -22.46 -38.08
CA LYS A 484 3.79 -23.83 -38.38
C LYS A 484 2.78 -24.41 -37.37
N LYS A 485 1.66 -24.87 -37.97
CA LYS A 485 0.68 -25.92 -37.62
C LYS A 485 0.50 -26.36 -36.15
N GLN A 486 -0.73 -26.13 -35.68
CA GLN A 486 -1.34 -26.83 -34.54
C GLN A 486 -1.20 -28.36 -34.64
N PRO A 487 -0.88 -29.06 -33.54
CA PRO A 487 -1.29 -30.43 -33.35
C PRO A 487 -2.61 -30.49 -32.57
N THR A 488 -3.43 -31.41 -33.07
CA THR A 488 -4.73 -31.91 -32.63
C THR A 488 -4.85 -32.24 -31.14
N THR A 489 -5.99 -31.84 -30.58
CA THR A 489 -6.60 -32.31 -29.34
C THR A 489 -6.61 -33.83 -29.24
N THR A 490 -6.04 -34.39 -28.18
CA THR A 490 -6.25 -35.80 -27.80
C THR A 490 -6.65 -35.91 -26.33
N LYS A 491 -7.94 -36.21 -26.18
CA LYS A 491 -8.62 -37.09 -25.20
C LYS A 491 -8.25 -37.01 -23.72
N LYS A 492 -9.29 -36.67 -22.95
CA LYS A 492 -9.54 -37.07 -21.55
C LYS A 492 -9.17 -38.54 -21.31
N SER A 493 -8.49 -38.81 -20.21
CA SER A 493 -8.48 -40.10 -19.55
C SER A 493 -8.52 -39.88 -18.05
N ASP A 494 -9.50 -40.53 -17.44
CA ASP A 494 -9.84 -40.51 -16.03
C ASP A 494 -8.75 -41.15 -15.16
N ALA A 495 -8.53 -40.58 -13.97
CA ALA A 495 -8.06 -41.33 -12.81
C ALA A 495 -8.51 -40.61 -11.52
N MET A 496 -9.56 -41.16 -10.89
CA MET A 496 -9.87 -40.96 -9.48
C MET A 496 -8.71 -41.43 -8.61
N ASN A 497 -8.29 -40.61 -7.65
CA ASN A 497 -8.24 -41.01 -6.24
C ASN A 497 -7.89 -39.83 -5.29
N GLY A 498 -8.92 -39.39 -4.56
CA GLY A 498 -8.90 -39.22 -3.10
C GLY A 498 -8.04 -38.13 -2.46
N GLY A 499 -8.67 -37.00 -2.13
CA GLY A 499 -8.21 -36.10 -1.06
C GLY A 499 -8.72 -34.67 -1.19
N TYR A 500 -9.93 -34.40 -0.68
CA TYR A 500 -10.56 -33.09 -0.44
C TYR A 500 -10.08 -31.93 -1.34
N VAL A 501 -10.65 -31.84 -2.55
CA VAL A 501 -10.52 -30.66 -3.41
C VAL A 501 -11.72 -29.76 -3.12
N SER A 502 -11.48 -28.56 -2.62
CA SER A 502 -12.51 -27.51 -2.56
C SER A 502 -13.07 -27.28 -3.97
N ASP A 503 -14.39 -27.29 -4.13
CA ASP A 503 -15.16 -27.11 -5.37
C ASP A 503 -15.03 -25.71 -6.03
N PHE A 504 -13.87 -25.05 -5.90
CA PHE A 504 -13.61 -23.75 -6.51
C PHE A 504 -13.03 -23.92 -7.92
N GLU A 505 -13.82 -23.58 -8.94
CA GLU A 505 -13.34 -23.46 -10.31
C GLU A 505 -12.85 -22.03 -10.59
N LEU A 506 -11.53 -21.85 -10.64
CA LEU A 506 -10.95 -20.57 -11.07
C LEU A 506 -11.43 -20.19 -12.48
N SER A 507 -12.04 -19.01 -12.61
CA SER A 507 -12.54 -18.51 -13.88
C SER A 507 -11.43 -18.35 -14.92
N GLU A 508 -11.64 -18.91 -16.12
CA GLU A 508 -10.76 -18.80 -17.29
C GLU A 508 -10.50 -17.35 -17.72
N LYS A 509 -11.38 -16.42 -17.32
CA LYS A 509 -11.18 -14.97 -17.52
C LYS A 509 -9.96 -14.46 -16.75
N PHE A 510 -9.74 -14.90 -15.51
CA PHE A 510 -8.58 -14.48 -14.71
C PHE A 510 -7.28 -14.98 -15.32
N ILE A 511 -7.23 -16.25 -15.71
CA ILE A 511 -6.05 -16.87 -16.35
C ILE A 511 -5.70 -16.15 -17.65
N SER A 512 -6.70 -15.94 -18.52
CA SER A 512 -6.53 -15.22 -19.78
C SER A 512 -6.05 -13.79 -19.58
N SER A 513 -6.51 -13.14 -18.51
CA SER A 513 -6.15 -11.75 -18.22
C SER A 513 -4.74 -11.64 -17.66
N VAL A 514 -4.35 -12.48 -16.69
CA VAL A 514 -2.96 -12.56 -16.20
C VAL A 514 -2.01 -12.80 -17.37
N GLY A 515 -2.34 -13.74 -18.27
CA GLY A 515 -1.57 -14.04 -19.48
C GLY A 515 -1.45 -12.91 -20.50
N LYS A 516 -2.22 -11.82 -20.40
CA LYS A 516 -2.08 -10.61 -21.23
C LYS A 516 -1.09 -9.61 -20.63
N PHE A 517 -0.97 -9.57 -19.30
CA PHE A 517 -0.10 -8.62 -18.60
C PHE A 517 1.29 -9.18 -18.31
N LEU A 518 1.63 -10.39 -18.75
CA LEU A 518 2.95 -10.99 -18.55
C LEU A 518 4.02 -10.27 -19.37
N ASN A 519 5.14 -9.98 -18.71
CA ASN A 519 6.40 -9.51 -19.28
C ASN A 519 7.55 -10.50 -19.00
N ASP A 520 8.74 -10.21 -19.54
CA ASP A 520 9.94 -11.06 -19.42
C ASP A 520 10.36 -11.35 -17.97
N GLU A 521 10.02 -10.48 -17.01
CA GLU A 521 10.38 -10.66 -15.60
C GLU A 521 9.30 -11.42 -14.80
N SER A 522 8.02 -11.12 -15.04
CA SER A 522 6.90 -11.83 -14.41
C SER A 522 6.81 -13.30 -14.83
N ILE A 523 7.14 -13.62 -16.09
CA ILE A 523 7.17 -15.01 -16.54
C ILE A 523 8.23 -15.80 -15.76
N CYS A 524 9.33 -15.16 -15.38
CA CYS A 524 10.35 -15.79 -14.55
C CYS A 524 9.85 -16.12 -13.14
N VAL A 525 8.96 -15.28 -12.58
CA VAL A 525 8.31 -15.55 -11.28
C VAL A 525 7.36 -16.75 -11.40
N ILE A 526 6.52 -16.78 -12.43
CA ILE A 526 5.59 -17.91 -12.67
C ILE A 526 6.36 -19.22 -12.89
N VAL A 527 7.42 -19.19 -13.69
CA VAL A 527 8.28 -20.35 -13.94
C VAL A 527 8.96 -20.81 -12.66
N GLY A 528 9.44 -19.90 -11.82
CA GLY A 528 9.99 -20.24 -10.51
C GLY A 528 8.98 -20.97 -9.62
N SER A 529 7.74 -20.47 -9.54
CA SER A 529 6.65 -21.10 -8.78
C SER A 529 6.26 -22.47 -9.35
N TYR A 530 6.15 -22.57 -10.68
CA TYR A 530 5.88 -23.82 -11.40
C TYR A 530 6.92 -24.90 -11.10
N LEU A 531 8.21 -24.56 -11.25
CA LEU A 531 9.32 -25.47 -11.02
C LEU A 531 9.42 -25.91 -9.55
N ASN A 532 9.19 -24.99 -8.60
CA ASN A 532 9.17 -25.30 -7.17
C ASN A 532 8.06 -26.26 -6.76
N ILE A 533 6.90 -26.24 -7.43
CA ILE A 533 5.82 -27.19 -7.15
C ILE A 533 6.15 -28.56 -7.75
N ILE A 534 6.66 -28.61 -8.98
CA ILE A 534 7.02 -29.88 -9.63
C ILE A 534 8.17 -30.58 -8.89
N SER A 535 9.12 -29.83 -8.32
CA SER A 535 10.27 -30.40 -7.61
C SER A 535 9.95 -30.96 -6.21
N ARG A 536 8.78 -30.65 -5.63
CA ARG A 536 8.36 -31.18 -4.32
C ARG A 536 7.93 -32.65 -4.41
N ASP A 537 7.40 -33.08 -5.55
CA ASP A 537 7.04 -34.46 -5.80
C ASP A 537 8.21 -35.17 -6.48
N ALA A 538 9.10 -35.75 -5.66
CA ALA A 538 10.36 -36.40 -6.04
C ALA A 538 10.18 -37.76 -6.77
N GLY A 539 9.29 -37.83 -7.76
CA GLY A 539 9.18 -38.96 -8.69
C GLY A 539 10.11 -38.79 -9.90
N GLY A 540 10.70 -39.88 -10.39
CA GLY A 540 11.62 -39.84 -11.55
C GLY A 540 11.04 -39.21 -12.82
N SER A 541 9.72 -39.27 -13.01
CA SER A 541 9.03 -38.60 -14.14
C SER A 541 9.08 -37.06 -14.05
N ASN A 542 9.10 -36.48 -12.85
CA ASN A 542 9.13 -35.02 -12.68
C ASN A 542 10.54 -34.46 -12.94
N THR A 543 11.60 -35.20 -12.57
CA THR A 543 12.99 -34.87 -12.91
C THR A 543 13.18 -34.76 -14.42
N GLU A 544 12.61 -35.70 -15.20
CA GLU A 544 12.67 -35.62 -16.66
C GLU A 544 11.93 -34.40 -17.21
N LYS A 545 10.76 -34.06 -16.67
CA LYS A 545 10.00 -32.87 -17.09
C LYS A 545 10.79 -31.58 -16.84
N ILE A 546 11.41 -31.45 -15.66
CA ILE A 546 12.25 -30.30 -15.31
C ILE A 546 13.45 -30.19 -16.28
N ARG A 547 14.15 -31.29 -16.57
CA ARG A 547 15.28 -31.26 -17.52
C ARG A 547 14.84 -30.96 -18.96
N LYS A 548 13.69 -31.49 -19.40
CA LYS A 548 13.10 -31.16 -20.71
C LYS A 548 12.77 -29.66 -20.79
N PHE A 549 12.22 -29.09 -19.70
CA PHE A 549 11.94 -27.66 -19.62
C PHE A 549 13.22 -26.82 -19.75
N PHE A 550 14.27 -27.17 -18.99
CA PHE A 550 15.57 -26.51 -19.07
C PHE A 550 16.11 -26.51 -20.49
N ASN A 551 16.15 -27.68 -21.13
CA ASN A 551 16.68 -27.83 -22.48
C ASN A 551 15.90 -27.00 -23.51
N LYS A 552 14.59 -26.87 -23.34
CA LYS A 552 13.72 -26.07 -24.22
C LYS A 552 13.94 -24.56 -24.04
N TYR A 553 13.99 -24.07 -22.79
CA TYR A 553 13.83 -22.65 -22.51
C TYR A 553 15.08 -21.92 -21.97
N HIS A 554 16.15 -22.58 -21.54
CA HIS A 554 17.29 -21.91 -20.87
C HIS A 554 17.99 -20.82 -21.69
N LYS A 555 17.85 -20.83 -23.02
CA LYS A 555 18.46 -19.84 -23.93
C LYS A 555 17.61 -18.58 -24.14
N GLU A 556 16.36 -18.60 -23.70
CA GLU A 556 15.45 -17.47 -23.87
C GLU A 556 15.96 -16.22 -23.15
N ASN A 557 15.70 -15.06 -23.73
CA ASN A 557 16.30 -13.81 -23.27
C ASN A 557 15.84 -13.40 -21.86
N CYS A 558 14.60 -13.77 -21.48
CA CYS A 558 14.04 -13.54 -20.17
C CYS A 558 14.86 -14.21 -19.05
N PHE A 559 15.29 -15.46 -19.25
CA PHE A 559 16.05 -16.21 -18.23
C PHE A 559 17.49 -15.77 -18.09
N LYS A 560 18.09 -15.10 -19.09
CA LYS A 560 19.45 -14.54 -18.96
C LYS A 560 19.59 -13.57 -17.80
N LYS A 561 18.50 -12.90 -17.40
CA LYS A 561 18.47 -11.94 -16.28
C LYS A 561 17.84 -12.52 -15.01
N SER A 562 17.29 -13.74 -15.06
CA SER A 562 16.48 -14.31 -13.99
C SER A 562 17.32 -15.01 -12.94
N ILE A 563 17.45 -14.39 -11.77
CA ILE A 563 18.14 -14.99 -10.62
C ILE A 563 17.37 -16.21 -10.09
N LEU A 564 16.03 -16.12 -10.05
CA LEU A 564 15.17 -17.20 -9.55
C LEU A 564 15.32 -18.50 -10.35
N PHE A 565 15.41 -18.38 -11.67
CA PHE A 565 15.57 -19.52 -12.56
C PHE A 565 16.93 -20.22 -12.35
N TRP A 566 18.03 -19.48 -12.40
CA TRP A 566 19.37 -20.06 -12.24
C TRP A 566 19.61 -20.61 -10.84
N LYS A 567 19.09 -19.94 -9.80
CA LYS A 567 19.12 -20.45 -8.44
C LYS A 567 18.38 -21.77 -8.32
N PHE A 568 17.16 -21.87 -8.86
CA PHE A 568 16.40 -23.11 -8.82
C PHE A 568 17.17 -24.28 -9.45
N TYR A 569 17.74 -24.12 -10.64
CA TYR A 569 18.47 -25.20 -11.31
C TYR A 569 19.78 -25.56 -10.61
N PHE A 570 20.46 -24.58 -10.03
CA PHE A 570 21.62 -24.83 -9.19
C PHE A 570 21.23 -25.67 -7.96
N ASP A 571 20.22 -25.24 -7.20
CA ASP A 571 19.73 -25.96 -6.02
C ASP A 571 19.19 -27.36 -6.39
N PHE A 572 18.50 -27.49 -7.53
CA PHE A 572 17.96 -28.75 -8.03
C PHE A 572 19.04 -29.79 -8.36
N GLU A 573 20.11 -29.42 -9.06
CA GLU A 573 21.18 -30.36 -9.41
C GLU A 573 22.16 -30.58 -8.25
N THR A 574 22.36 -29.60 -7.35
CA THR A 574 23.24 -29.75 -6.17
C THR A 574 22.60 -30.51 -5.02
N ILE A 575 21.34 -30.21 -4.66
CA ILE A 575 20.67 -30.76 -3.48
C ILE A 575 19.87 -32.02 -3.82
N GLN A 576 19.12 -32.04 -4.91
CA GLN A 576 18.18 -33.14 -5.18
C GLN A 576 18.81 -34.30 -5.97
N ASN A 577 19.63 -33.99 -6.98
CA ASN A 577 20.17 -35.01 -7.90
C ASN A 577 21.67 -35.30 -7.70
N HIS A 578 22.39 -34.44 -6.98
CA HIS A 578 23.85 -34.50 -6.80
C HIS A 578 24.64 -34.74 -8.10
N ASN A 579 24.24 -34.11 -9.21
CA ASN A 579 24.88 -34.30 -10.52
C ASN A 579 25.95 -33.23 -10.76
N ILE A 580 27.20 -33.59 -10.50
CA ILE A 580 28.36 -32.70 -10.57
C ILE A 580 28.58 -32.16 -11.99
N HIS A 581 28.42 -33.00 -13.02
CA HIS A 581 28.55 -32.60 -14.42
C HIS A 581 27.55 -31.49 -14.81
N ASN A 582 26.27 -31.63 -14.41
CA ASN A 582 25.24 -30.63 -14.72
C ASN A 582 25.49 -29.31 -13.98
N VAL A 583 25.93 -29.37 -12.72
CA VAL A 583 26.28 -28.18 -11.93
C VAL A 583 27.41 -27.41 -12.62
N ARG A 584 28.46 -28.10 -13.10
CA ARG A 584 29.54 -27.49 -13.89
C ARG A 584 29.04 -26.81 -15.15
N TYR A 585 28.14 -27.46 -15.88
CA TYR A 585 27.53 -26.88 -17.07
C TYR A 585 26.75 -25.60 -16.74
N ILE A 586 25.92 -25.63 -15.70
CA ILE A 586 25.11 -24.48 -15.25
C ILE A 586 26.01 -23.32 -14.83
N ILE A 587 27.04 -23.55 -14.01
CA ILE A 587 27.96 -22.50 -13.55
C ILE A 587 28.75 -21.90 -14.71
N ASN A 588 29.24 -22.74 -15.63
CA ASN A 588 29.93 -22.25 -16.83
C ASN A 588 28.99 -21.41 -17.72
N TYR A 589 27.72 -21.79 -17.81
CA TYR A 589 26.72 -21.00 -18.53
C TYR A 589 26.43 -19.66 -17.83
N ILE A 590 26.24 -19.67 -16.50
CA ILE A 590 26.03 -18.47 -15.69
C ILE A 590 27.17 -17.47 -15.90
N ARG A 591 28.41 -17.94 -15.87
CA ARG A 591 29.59 -17.09 -16.02
C ARG A 591 29.70 -16.40 -17.38
N ASN A 592 29.37 -17.11 -18.46
CA ASN A 592 29.67 -16.69 -19.83
C ASN A 592 28.48 -16.10 -20.59
N GLU A 593 27.26 -16.61 -20.39
CA GLU A 593 26.09 -16.32 -21.26
C GLU A 593 24.98 -15.52 -20.57
N THR A 594 24.96 -15.45 -19.23
CA THR A 594 23.93 -14.71 -18.50
C THR A 594 24.23 -13.22 -18.38
N GLN A 595 23.23 -12.43 -18.00
CA GLN A 595 23.30 -10.98 -17.78
C GLN A 595 23.01 -10.64 -16.30
N LEU A 596 23.38 -11.55 -15.38
CA LEU A 596 23.17 -11.35 -13.95
C LEU A 596 24.11 -10.27 -13.38
N PRO A 597 23.70 -9.55 -12.32
CA PRO A 597 24.60 -8.63 -11.61
C PRO A 597 25.81 -9.39 -11.04
N LYS A 598 26.99 -8.75 -11.03
CA LYS A 598 28.25 -9.36 -10.61
C LYS A 598 28.16 -10.01 -9.22
N ILE A 599 27.48 -9.35 -8.28
CA ILE A 599 27.28 -9.84 -6.90
C ILE A 599 26.68 -11.26 -6.90
N PHE A 600 25.68 -11.52 -7.76
CA PHE A 600 25.07 -12.85 -7.84
C PHE A 600 25.99 -13.88 -8.47
N ILE A 601 26.77 -13.48 -9.48
CA ILE A 601 27.74 -14.37 -10.13
C ILE A 601 28.85 -14.76 -9.15
N ASP A 602 29.37 -13.79 -8.41
CA ASP A 602 30.38 -14.02 -7.36
C ASP A 602 29.83 -14.98 -6.29
N ASN A 603 28.57 -14.81 -5.87
CA ASN A 603 27.91 -15.73 -4.94
C ASN A 603 27.75 -17.14 -5.53
N PHE A 604 27.38 -17.28 -6.82
CA PHE A 604 27.32 -18.60 -7.46
C PHE A 604 28.69 -19.27 -7.56
N ILE A 605 29.76 -18.49 -7.77
CA ILE A 605 31.14 -18.99 -7.76
C ILE A 605 31.51 -19.49 -6.36
N ASP A 606 31.17 -18.74 -5.31
CA ASP A 606 31.41 -19.14 -3.92
C ASP A 606 30.62 -20.40 -3.55
N LEU A 607 29.33 -20.46 -3.86
CA LEU A 607 28.49 -21.64 -3.62
C LEU A 607 29.02 -22.86 -4.38
N ASN A 608 29.47 -22.69 -5.62
CA ASN A 608 30.09 -23.77 -6.39
C ASN A 608 31.41 -24.22 -5.77
N TYR A 609 32.22 -23.29 -5.24
CA TYR A 609 33.45 -23.63 -4.54
C TYR A 609 33.18 -24.43 -3.26
N GLU A 610 32.20 -24.04 -2.45
CA GLU A 610 31.78 -24.78 -1.27
C GLU A 610 31.27 -26.18 -1.63
N PHE A 611 30.36 -26.26 -2.61
CA PHE A 611 29.84 -27.53 -3.11
C PHE A 611 30.94 -28.45 -3.65
N SER A 612 31.86 -27.89 -4.42
CA SER A 612 32.96 -28.64 -5.01
C SER A 612 33.97 -29.11 -3.95
N SER A 613 34.23 -28.28 -2.94
CA SER A 613 35.10 -28.62 -1.82
C SER A 613 34.53 -29.76 -0.99
N ALA A 614 33.21 -29.75 -0.74
CA ALA A 614 32.53 -30.83 -0.04
C ALA A 614 32.51 -32.15 -0.83
N ASN A 615 32.50 -32.08 -2.17
CA ASN A 615 32.35 -33.24 -3.05
C ASN A 615 33.62 -33.57 -3.87
N ILE A 616 34.80 -33.23 -3.34
CA ILE A 616 36.06 -33.30 -4.08
C ILE A 616 36.38 -34.70 -4.62
N LEU A 617 36.02 -35.75 -3.88
CA LEU A 617 36.23 -37.15 -4.28
C LEU A 617 35.38 -37.52 -5.52
N GLY A 618 34.12 -37.07 -5.56
CA GLY A 618 33.24 -37.28 -6.71
C GLY A 618 33.74 -36.52 -7.93
N ILE A 619 34.18 -35.28 -7.74
CA ILE A 619 34.78 -34.45 -8.79
C ILE A 619 36.02 -35.12 -9.40
N LEU A 620 36.95 -35.58 -8.57
CA LEU A 620 38.19 -36.23 -9.02
C LEU A 620 37.91 -37.54 -9.77
N SER A 621 36.86 -38.26 -9.39
CA SER A 621 36.44 -39.47 -10.11
C SER A 621 35.90 -39.17 -11.51
N GLU A 622 35.21 -38.03 -11.70
CA GLU A 622 34.70 -37.61 -13.01
C GLU A 622 35.79 -37.00 -13.91
N THR A 623 36.80 -36.34 -13.33
CA THR A 623 37.87 -35.65 -14.08
C THR A 623 39.11 -36.51 -14.31
N ASN A 624 39.03 -37.83 -14.13
CA ASN A 624 40.17 -38.76 -14.23
C ASN A 624 41.38 -38.29 -13.40
N GLY A 625 41.15 -37.77 -12.19
CA GLY A 625 42.19 -37.31 -11.28
C GLY A 625 42.71 -35.88 -11.53
N SER A 626 42.20 -35.15 -12.51
CA SER A 626 42.54 -33.74 -12.72
C SER A 626 41.78 -32.83 -11.74
N SER A 627 42.46 -31.84 -11.15
CA SER A 627 41.83 -30.83 -10.29
C SER A 627 40.88 -29.94 -11.09
N ASP A 628 39.71 -29.63 -10.56
CA ASP A 628 38.75 -28.73 -11.22
C ASP A 628 39.34 -27.30 -11.34
N PRO A 629 39.55 -26.79 -12.57
CA PRO A 629 40.06 -25.44 -12.78
C PRO A 629 39.19 -24.37 -12.11
N MET A 630 37.88 -24.60 -11.96
CA MET A 630 36.97 -23.65 -11.32
C MET A 630 37.23 -23.48 -9.83
N MET A 631 37.78 -24.49 -9.14
CA MET A 631 38.17 -24.36 -7.74
C MET A 631 39.43 -23.51 -7.58
N ILE A 632 40.36 -23.61 -8.54
CA ILE A 632 41.64 -22.90 -8.52
C ILE A 632 41.46 -21.44 -8.96
N MET A 633 40.61 -21.21 -9.96
CA MET A 633 40.42 -19.89 -10.56
C MET A 633 39.42 -19.00 -9.80
N ARG A 634 38.91 -19.42 -8.64
CA ARG A 634 37.86 -18.70 -7.88
C ARG A 634 38.15 -17.21 -7.74
N ASP A 635 39.33 -16.85 -7.21
CA ASP A 635 39.65 -15.45 -6.92
C ASP A 635 39.93 -14.64 -8.20
N LEU A 636 40.45 -15.29 -9.24
CA LEU A 636 40.62 -14.71 -10.58
C LEU A 636 39.26 -14.42 -11.23
N ASP A 637 38.31 -15.34 -11.07
CA ASP A 637 36.96 -15.24 -11.62
C ASP A 637 36.10 -14.20 -10.90
N LYS A 638 36.40 -13.88 -9.63
CA LYS A 638 35.79 -12.78 -8.87
C LYS A 638 36.47 -11.43 -9.11
N SER A 639 37.62 -11.41 -9.77
CA SER A 639 38.38 -10.17 -10.02
C SER A 639 37.58 -9.18 -10.88
N ASN A 640 37.75 -7.89 -10.59
CA ASN A 640 37.20 -6.79 -11.40
C ASN A 640 38.06 -6.51 -12.65
N SER A 641 39.27 -7.09 -12.71
CA SER A 641 40.14 -6.93 -13.88
C SER A 641 39.59 -7.71 -15.06
N ILE A 642 39.35 -7.02 -16.18
CA ILE A 642 38.92 -7.62 -17.45
C ILE A 642 39.96 -8.62 -17.97
N PHE A 643 41.25 -8.38 -17.66
CA PHE A 643 42.34 -9.26 -18.08
C PHE A 643 42.33 -10.61 -17.34
N TYR A 644 42.12 -10.58 -16.02
CA TYR A 644 42.11 -11.79 -15.20
C TYR A 644 40.76 -12.53 -15.27
N ASN A 645 39.65 -11.78 -15.28
CA ASN A 645 38.31 -12.34 -15.35
C ASN A 645 37.86 -12.57 -16.80
N LYS A 646 38.37 -13.65 -17.40
CA LYS A 646 38.07 -14.02 -18.79
C LYS A 646 36.58 -14.20 -19.05
N SER A 647 35.80 -14.70 -18.08
CA SER A 647 34.34 -14.83 -18.20
C SER A 647 33.64 -13.48 -18.30
N SER A 648 34.02 -12.51 -17.46
CA SER A 648 33.47 -11.15 -17.54
C SER A 648 33.86 -10.45 -18.84
N TRP A 649 35.09 -10.68 -19.33
CA TRP A 649 35.53 -10.17 -20.63
C TRP A 649 34.64 -10.67 -21.78
N LYS A 650 34.40 -11.98 -21.87
CA LYS A 650 33.50 -12.59 -22.86
C LYS A 650 32.08 -12.02 -22.76
N ARG A 651 31.55 -11.89 -21.54
CA ARG A 651 30.20 -11.37 -21.29
C ARG A 651 30.08 -9.91 -21.73
N LEU A 652 31.07 -9.07 -21.41
CA LEU A 652 31.09 -7.66 -21.80
C LEU A 652 31.19 -7.52 -23.32
N ALA A 653 32.07 -8.30 -23.96
CA ALA A 653 32.24 -8.28 -25.41
C ALA A 653 30.93 -8.62 -26.14
N LYS A 654 30.21 -9.65 -25.68
CA LYS A 654 28.92 -10.07 -26.26
C LYS A 654 27.76 -9.12 -25.99
N ASN A 655 27.79 -8.34 -24.92
CA ASN A 655 26.65 -7.52 -24.48
C ASN A 655 26.83 -6.02 -24.72
N ASN A 656 28.02 -5.55 -25.09
CA ASN A 656 28.27 -4.13 -25.34
C ASN A 656 27.62 -3.67 -26.67
N TYR A 657 26.73 -2.68 -26.59
CA TYR A 657 26.00 -2.14 -27.73
C TYR A 657 26.93 -1.49 -28.78
N LEU A 658 28.00 -0.82 -28.34
CA LEU A 658 28.98 -0.17 -29.23
C LEU A 658 29.74 -1.15 -30.12
N ILE A 659 29.79 -2.41 -29.69
CA ILE A 659 30.53 -3.49 -30.34
C ILE A 659 29.61 -4.29 -31.27
N LYS A 660 28.34 -4.49 -30.87
CA LYS A 660 27.32 -5.21 -31.65
C LYS A 660 27.03 -4.58 -33.01
N ASP A 661 27.02 -3.25 -33.10
CA ASP A 661 26.73 -2.56 -34.37
C ASP A 661 27.89 -2.61 -35.38
N LYS A 662 29.10 -2.99 -34.94
CA LYS A 662 30.33 -2.87 -35.74
C LYS A 662 30.89 -4.18 -36.29
N SER A 663 30.43 -5.34 -35.82
CA SER A 663 31.10 -6.62 -36.12
C SER A 663 30.15 -7.76 -36.43
N THR A 664 30.54 -8.61 -37.38
CA THR A 664 29.73 -9.69 -37.95
C THR A 664 30.15 -11.10 -37.46
N GLY A 665 31.04 -11.21 -36.46
CA GLY A 665 31.50 -12.50 -35.93
C GLY A 665 31.96 -12.51 -34.45
N HIS A 666 31.90 -13.68 -33.80
CA HIS A 666 32.14 -13.84 -32.35
C HIS A 666 33.56 -13.50 -31.88
N HIS A 667 34.60 -13.87 -32.64
CA HIS A 667 36.00 -13.56 -32.28
C HIS A 667 36.34 -12.07 -32.45
N GLN A 668 35.57 -11.34 -33.25
CA GLN A 668 35.77 -9.91 -33.46
C GLN A 668 35.29 -9.09 -32.25
N PHE A 669 34.28 -9.56 -31.51
CA PHE A 669 33.73 -8.82 -30.36
C PHE A 669 34.74 -8.64 -29.22
N GLU A 670 35.51 -9.68 -28.92
CA GLU A 670 36.52 -9.69 -27.86
C GLU A 670 37.69 -8.74 -28.19
N GLU A 671 38.15 -8.77 -29.44
CA GLU A 671 39.21 -7.89 -29.94
C GLU A 671 38.77 -6.42 -30.00
N GLU A 672 37.54 -6.15 -30.45
CA GLU A 672 36.96 -4.80 -30.47
C GLU A 672 36.78 -4.24 -29.06
N LEU A 673 36.47 -5.08 -28.06
CA LEU A 673 36.40 -4.63 -26.66
C LEU A 673 37.78 -4.22 -26.13
N VAL A 674 38.84 -4.95 -26.51
CA VAL A 674 40.21 -4.60 -26.13
C VAL A 674 40.62 -3.28 -26.81
N LYS A 675 40.34 -3.12 -28.11
CA LYS A 675 40.59 -1.84 -28.82
C LYS A 675 39.83 -0.68 -28.20
N LEU A 676 38.58 -0.90 -27.79
CA LEU A 676 37.79 0.12 -27.09
C LEU A 676 38.39 0.46 -25.72
N SER A 677 38.82 -0.55 -24.97
CA SER A 677 39.45 -0.36 -23.65
C SER A 677 40.76 0.40 -23.77
N GLN A 678 41.56 0.14 -24.82
CA GLN A 678 42.79 0.86 -25.12
C GLN A 678 42.57 2.36 -25.32
N LYS A 679 41.47 2.75 -25.95
CA LYS A 679 41.10 4.18 -26.15
C LYS A 679 40.77 4.93 -24.87
N HIS A 680 40.51 4.21 -23.76
CA HIS A 680 40.21 4.79 -22.45
C HIS A 680 41.40 4.76 -21.49
N ILE A 681 42.55 4.21 -21.90
CA ILE A 681 43.74 4.15 -21.05
C ILE A 681 44.21 5.57 -20.72
N GLY A 682 44.39 5.86 -19.43
CA GLY A 682 44.80 7.18 -18.92
C GLY A 682 43.63 8.16 -18.67
N HIS A 683 42.53 8.05 -19.40
CA HIS A 683 41.35 8.92 -19.28
C HIS A 683 40.04 8.12 -19.34
N PRO A 684 39.58 7.53 -18.23
CA PRO A 684 38.34 6.76 -18.19
C PRO A 684 37.14 7.60 -18.65
N GLY A 685 36.33 7.06 -19.56
CA GLY A 685 35.14 7.75 -20.09
C GLY A 685 35.41 8.70 -21.27
N VAL A 686 36.67 9.03 -21.56
CA VAL A 686 37.04 9.80 -22.75
C VAL A 686 37.60 8.84 -23.80
N LEU A 687 37.07 8.91 -25.03
CA LEU A 687 37.57 8.12 -26.16
C LEU A 687 38.74 8.85 -26.80
N VAL A 688 39.95 8.48 -26.40
CA VAL A 688 41.17 8.90 -27.10
C VAL A 688 41.34 7.95 -28.27
N GLU A 689 40.87 8.34 -29.46
CA GLU A 689 40.86 7.46 -30.63
C GLU A 689 42.25 6.96 -31.02
N VAL A 690 43.30 7.69 -30.61
CA VAL A 690 44.64 7.51 -31.14
C VAL A 690 45.70 7.78 -30.08
N THR A 691 46.32 6.72 -29.56
CA THR A 691 47.57 6.79 -28.79
C THR A 691 48.76 6.54 -29.72
N PRO A 692 49.82 7.35 -29.65
CA PRO A 692 51.06 7.07 -30.39
C PRO A 692 51.64 5.75 -29.91
N ASP A 693 52.02 4.87 -30.84
CA ASP A 693 52.54 3.55 -30.49
C ASP A 693 53.64 3.09 -31.45
N ILE A 694 54.56 2.27 -30.95
CA ILE A 694 55.60 1.62 -31.75
C ILE A 694 55.00 0.33 -32.32
N THR A 695 55.05 0.14 -33.64
CA THR A 695 54.43 -1.04 -34.28
C THR A 695 55.31 -2.28 -34.22
N ASN A 696 56.63 -2.12 -34.14
CA ASN A 696 57.60 -3.21 -34.00
C ASN A 696 58.23 -3.21 -32.59
N LYS A 697 57.40 -3.45 -31.57
CA LYS A 697 57.87 -3.52 -30.17
C LYS A 697 58.76 -4.75 -29.97
N ILE A 698 60.02 -4.50 -29.61
CA ILE A 698 61.00 -5.56 -29.34
C ILE A 698 60.73 -6.26 -27.99
N MET A 699 60.11 -5.57 -27.03
CA MET A 699 60.09 -5.95 -25.61
C MET A 699 58.83 -6.69 -25.11
N ASN A 700 57.75 -6.78 -25.90
CA ASN A 700 56.42 -7.18 -25.37
C ASN A 700 55.92 -8.57 -25.80
N GLU A 701 56.62 -9.30 -26.67
CA GLU A 701 56.13 -10.57 -27.24
C GLU A 701 57.02 -11.77 -26.90
N GLY A 702 57.57 -11.86 -25.69
CA GLY A 702 58.35 -13.04 -25.27
C GLY A 702 59.61 -13.31 -26.09
N ASN A 703 59.99 -12.37 -26.96
CA ASN A 703 61.26 -12.37 -27.68
C ASN A 703 62.35 -11.86 -26.72
N GLU A 704 62.68 -12.69 -25.73
CA GLU A 704 63.93 -12.53 -25.02
C GLU A 704 65.05 -12.69 -26.05
N ILE A 705 65.84 -11.64 -26.25
CA ILE A 705 66.98 -11.67 -27.15
C ILE A 705 68.05 -12.52 -26.45
N ASP A 706 68.25 -13.75 -26.92
CA ASP A 706 69.32 -14.60 -26.40
C ASP A 706 70.68 -14.00 -26.81
N LEU A 707 71.30 -13.30 -25.87
CA LEU A 707 72.59 -12.64 -26.06
C LEU A 707 73.74 -13.64 -26.28
N SER A 708 73.48 -14.93 -26.18
CA SER A 708 74.44 -16.02 -26.39
C SER A 708 74.51 -16.47 -27.85
N ASP A 709 73.56 -16.05 -28.71
CA ASP A 709 73.53 -16.41 -30.12
C ASP A 709 74.61 -15.65 -30.93
N PRO A 710 75.56 -16.35 -31.58
CA PRO A 710 76.62 -15.71 -32.37
C PRO A 710 76.12 -15.05 -33.67
N GLU A 711 74.89 -15.31 -34.12
CA GLU A 711 74.27 -14.67 -35.30
C GLU A 711 73.12 -13.71 -34.93
N LEU A 712 73.32 -12.91 -33.88
CA LEU A 712 72.32 -11.95 -33.44
C LEU A 712 71.99 -10.91 -34.53
N GLN A 713 70.80 -11.00 -35.13
CA GLN A 713 70.36 -10.02 -36.11
C GLN A 713 70.03 -8.68 -35.44
N ILE A 714 70.57 -7.59 -36.00
CA ILE A 714 70.31 -6.23 -35.51
C ILE A 714 68.79 -5.97 -35.59
N PRO A 715 68.14 -5.60 -34.48
CA PRO A 715 66.71 -5.31 -34.50
C PRO A 715 66.40 -4.20 -35.51
N PRO A 716 65.30 -4.31 -36.27
CA PRO A 716 64.90 -3.27 -37.22
C PRO A 716 64.61 -1.97 -36.47
N LEU A 717 64.87 -0.83 -37.13
CA LEU A 717 64.56 0.49 -36.59
C LEU A 717 63.09 0.61 -36.18
N PRO A 718 62.76 1.31 -35.08
CA PRO A 718 61.40 1.45 -34.61
C PRO A 718 60.53 2.15 -35.67
N THR A 719 59.45 1.49 -36.05
CA THR A 719 58.38 2.04 -36.87
C THR A 719 57.27 2.51 -35.95
N TYR A 720 56.72 3.68 -36.24
CA TYR A 720 55.73 4.31 -35.37
C TYR A 720 54.38 4.39 -36.06
N LYS A 721 53.33 4.41 -35.25
CA LYS A 721 51.96 4.68 -35.65
C LYS A 721 51.47 5.86 -34.83
N ASN A 722 50.63 6.70 -35.44
CA ASN A 722 49.82 7.68 -34.71
C ASN A 722 50.60 8.81 -34.00
N VAL A 723 51.87 9.03 -34.35
CA VAL A 723 52.75 10.03 -33.71
C VAL A 723 52.26 11.45 -33.97
N GLU A 724 51.65 11.69 -35.12
CA GLU A 724 51.10 12.98 -35.55
C GLU A 724 49.96 13.47 -34.64
N LYS A 725 49.35 12.57 -33.86
CA LYS A 725 48.26 12.89 -32.93
C LYS A 725 48.72 12.98 -31.47
N ALA A 726 50.02 12.87 -31.20
CA ALA A 726 50.56 12.99 -29.84
C ALA A 726 50.33 14.38 -29.21
N SER A 727 50.23 15.43 -30.02
CA SER A 727 49.95 16.81 -29.59
C SER A 727 48.47 17.20 -29.72
N ALA A 728 47.60 16.29 -30.15
CA ALA A 728 46.18 16.60 -30.31
C ALA A 728 45.53 16.84 -28.92
N PRO A 729 44.75 17.92 -28.76
CA PRO A 729 44.08 18.20 -27.49
C PRO A 729 43.03 17.12 -27.18
N ILE A 730 43.01 16.65 -25.94
CA ILE A 730 42.01 15.71 -25.45
C ILE A 730 40.72 16.50 -25.17
N ASN A 731 39.67 16.21 -25.91
CA ASN A 731 38.37 16.86 -25.73
C ASN A 731 37.62 16.23 -24.55
N PHE A 732 37.70 16.88 -23.39
CA PHE A 732 36.86 16.55 -22.25
C PHE A 732 35.43 17.08 -22.47
N PRO A 733 34.39 16.32 -22.12
CA PRO A 733 33.03 16.85 -22.11
C PRO A 733 32.95 18.06 -21.15
N LYS A 734 32.19 19.09 -21.54
CA LYS A 734 31.95 20.26 -20.67
C LYS A 734 31.13 19.81 -19.47
N GLU A 735 31.52 20.25 -18.27
CA GLU A 735 30.82 20.00 -17.00
C GLU A 735 29.36 20.48 -17.01
#